data_AF-A0A6G9YA32-F1
#
_entry.id   AF-A0A6G9YA32-F1
#
_cell.length_a   1.000
_cell.length_b   1.000
_cell.length_c   1.000
_cell.angle_alpha   90.00
_cell.angle_beta   90.00
_cell.angle_gamma   90.00
#
_symmetry.space_group_name_H-M   'P 1'
#
loop_
_entity.id
_entity.type
_entity.pdbx_description
1 polymer ?
#
loop_
_entity_poly.entity_id
_entity_poly.type
_entity_poly.pdbx_seq_one_letter_code
_entity_poly.pdbx_strand_id
1 'polypeptide(L)'
;MSSQFGVIRPPAVPLAVRSPYLSTWLAGDRLAGTWATLWAGQITALTGIVRVDGAAYLFAGAVGSPELPVLQQVSISVTATRSIFVFDGGGIELTVTFFSPVDLSDLRRQSVPMSYITVTARCVDGGSHDVAVYLDITGEWAHGDRSRSIDWDVRVADSQRALSFAPVDPAVLAEDSEQASWGTVVFATDADSGLTYLIADADAARAAGAAGPLADTVEPGPRGIDDRWPVFAFSRDLGTVTAQTPSPEMVVTIGHVRTPAVSYLGAPLAPWWHTYWADWPDMLGWFRADYPAALAAASGIDARIIADAASIFGAGATADQYATIAALAMRQAVGGTELVDHDGAPWAFLKEISSDGNVSTVDVVYPAAPAFLYLAPNYLRLLLNPLLEYVRAGNWPQPFAPHDLGARYPVADGHNDGGGENMPVEESANLLIMCAALIGRPATADTTALLTEYYPQLRAWAEYLVPNALDPPLQNQTDDFAGPIAHSCNLALKGIIGIGAMSLIAQATGNADDRNRYDSIARDYIAQWAARAPDPTGSHLQLAYDDPGTWSIKYNGYADRLLGLNLVPPEVITQEATWYAGQANDFGVPLDNRHTYTKADWELWTAAFLINEPTARDLLVRSVYRFADTTGDRVPLTDWYDTVSGQRVGFAARPVVGGLFALLTLAQPGCAGT
;
A
#
# COMPACT_ATOMS: atom_id res chain seq x y z
N MET A 1 29.15 -2.56 -3.28
CA MET A 1 28.60 -3.01 -1.99
C MET A 1 27.16 -3.41 -2.28
N SER A 2 26.74 -4.59 -1.81
CA SER A 2 25.44 -5.19 -2.15
C SER A 2 24.28 -4.21 -1.90
N SER A 3 23.58 -3.78 -2.96
CA SER A 3 22.36 -2.98 -2.90
C SER A 3 21.15 -3.91 -2.74
N GLN A 4 21.13 -4.67 -1.65
CA GLN A 4 20.07 -5.63 -1.36
C GLN A 4 19.50 -5.33 0.02
N PHE A 5 18.18 -5.46 0.14
CA PHE A 5 17.50 -5.41 1.43
C PHE A 5 17.93 -6.59 2.30
N GLY A 6 17.64 -6.49 3.60
CA GLY A 6 17.83 -7.60 4.53
C GLY A 6 16.95 -8.80 4.16
N VAL A 7 17.35 -9.99 4.61
CA VAL A 7 16.55 -11.22 4.45
C VAL A 7 15.32 -11.10 5.35
N ILE A 8 14.14 -11.44 4.85
CA ILE A 8 12.91 -11.49 5.65
C ILE A 8 12.01 -12.63 5.15
N ARG A 9 11.29 -13.29 6.06
CA ARG A 9 10.17 -14.18 5.74
C ARG A 9 8.86 -13.39 5.80
N PRO A 10 8.41 -12.74 4.71
CA PRO A 10 7.24 -11.87 4.75
C PRO A 10 5.99 -12.64 5.20
N PRO A 11 5.03 -11.98 5.88
CA PRO A 11 3.76 -12.60 6.26
C PRO A 11 3.00 -13.15 5.04
N ALA A 12 2.92 -12.33 3.98
CA ALA A 12 2.53 -12.74 2.63
C ALA A 12 3.39 -12.01 1.58
N VAL A 13 3.69 -12.67 0.47
CA VAL A 13 4.50 -12.09 -0.62
C VAL A 13 3.60 -11.35 -1.61
N PRO A 14 3.85 -10.06 -1.93
CA PRO A 14 3.09 -9.36 -2.96
C PRO A 14 3.37 -9.96 -4.34
N LEU A 15 2.35 -10.36 -5.09
CA LEU A 15 2.49 -10.91 -6.45
C LEU A 15 2.03 -9.89 -7.51
N ALA A 16 0.82 -9.36 -7.38
CA ALA A 16 0.30 -8.32 -8.27
C ALA A 16 -0.49 -7.31 -7.41
N VAL A 17 0.17 -6.23 -6.99
CA VAL A 17 -0.39 -5.23 -6.07
C VAL A 17 -0.20 -3.83 -6.68
N ARG A 18 -1.27 -3.29 -7.26
CA ARG A 18 -1.25 -2.04 -8.05
C ARG A 18 -2.43 -1.12 -7.78
N SER A 19 -3.59 -1.67 -7.45
CA SER A 19 -4.81 -0.92 -7.15
C SER A 19 -5.70 -1.75 -6.21
N PRO A 20 -6.79 -1.17 -5.65
CA PRO A 20 -7.63 -1.87 -4.68
C PRO A 20 -8.14 -3.25 -5.16
N TYR A 21 -8.32 -3.41 -6.46
CA TYR A 21 -8.82 -4.63 -7.10
C TYR A 21 -7.76 -5.45 -7.85
N LEU A 22 -6.52 -4.96 -7.94
CA LEU A 22 -5.36 -5.74 -8.35
C LEU A 22 -4.43 -5.83 -7.14
N SER A 23 -4.78 -6.73 -6.21
CA SER A 23 -4.13 -6.90 -4.90
C SER A 23 -4.01 -8.40 -4.57
N THR A 24 -3.22 -9.11 -5.38
CA THR A 24 -2.97 -10.56 -5.28
C THR A 24 -1.66 -10.84 -4.55
N TRP A 25 -1.70 -11.80 -3.63
CA TRP A 25 -0.66 -12.13 -2.68
C TRP A 25 -0.43 -13.64 -2.59
N LEU A 26 0.76 -14.04 -2.18
CA LEU A 26 1.09 -15.40 -1.78
C LEU A 26 1.00 -15.51 -0.25
N ALA A 27 -0.04 -16.15 0.26
CA ALA A 27 -0.21 -16.46 1.68
C ALA A 27 0.64 -17.66 2.13
N GLY A 28 1.94 -17.66 1.81
CA GLY A 28 2.86 -18.76 2.11
C GLY A 28 4.31 -18.51 1.71
N ASP A 29 5.18 -19.43 2.10
CA ASP A 29 6.63 -19.35 1.83
C ASP A 29 7.05 -20.00 0.49
N ARG A 30 6.11 -20.65 -0.21
CA ARG A 30 6.40 -21.42 -1.43
C ARG A 30 5.38 -21.09 -2.49
N LEU A 31 5.88 -20.71 -3.67
CA LEU A 31 5.04 -20.37 -4.82
C LEU A 31 4.29 -21.60 -5.35
N ALA A 32 4.96 -22.75 -5.36
CA ALA A 32 4.34 -24.06 -5.61
C ALA A 32 3.68 -24.60 -4.33
N GLY A 33 2.50 -25.20 -4.48
CA GLY A 33 1.72 -25.79 -3.39
C GLY A 33 0.78 -24.83 -2.66
N THR A 34 0.77 -23.54 -3.04
CA THR A 34 -0.10 -22.51 -2.45
C THR A 34 -0.84 -21.78 -3.58
N TRP A 35 -2.16 -21.59 -3.44
CA TRP A 35 -2.88 -20.69 -4.34
C TRP A 35 -2.60 -19.24 -3.98
N ALA A 36 -2.36 -18.42 -5.00
CA ALA A 36 -2.41 -16.98 -4.83
C ALA A 36 -3.84 -16.55 -4.49
N THR A 37 -3.96 -15.52 -3.65
CA THR A 37 -5.25 -15.00 -3.19
C THR A 37 -5.28 -13.48 -3.29
N LEU A 38 -6.48 -12.92 -3.43
CA LEU A 38 -6.72 -11.53 -3.05
C LEU A 38 -6.32 -11.33 -1.59
N TRP A 39 -6.06 -10.09 -1.20
CA TRP A 39 -5.75 -9.72 0.18
C TRP A 39 -6.75 -10.28 1.21
N ALA A 40 -8.04 -10.41 0.85
CA ALA A 40 -9.11 -10.93 1.71
C ALA A 40 -9.27 -12.47 1.66
N GLY A 41 -8.36 -13.18 0.98
CA GLY A 41 -8.27 -14.65 0.98
C GLY A 41 -9.02 -15.35 -0.16
N GLN A 42 -9.75 -14.62 -0.99
CA GLN A 42 -10.39 -15.17 -2.19
C GLN A 42 -9.32 -15.65 -3.17
N ILE A 43 -9.49 -16.85 -3.72
CA ILE A 43 -8.52 -17.41 -4.68
C ILE A 43 -8.44 -16.53 -5.93
N THR A 44 -7.23 -16.16 -6.31
CA THR A 44 -6.85 -15.55 -7.59
C THR A 44 -5.78 -16.43 -8.20
N ALA A 45 -6.18 -17.65 -8.58
CA ALA A 45 -5.23 -18.71 -8.89
C ALA A 45 -4.32 -18.36 -10.07
N LEU A 46 -3.07 -18.77 -9.91
CA LEU A 46 -2.00 -18.65 -10.88
C LEU A 46 -1.21 -19.96 -10.86
N THR A 47 -0.97 -20.53 -12.03
CA THR A 47 -0.22 -21.78 -12.17
C THR A 47 1.01 -21.56 -13.02
N GLY A 48 2.11 -22.23 -12.67
CA GLY A 48 3.34 -22.21 -13.43
C GLY A 48 3.96 -23.59 -13.54
N ILE A 49 4.20 -24.03 -14.77
CA ILE A 49 4.86 -25.30 -15.09
C ILE A 49 6.05 -25.00 -15.99
N VAL A 50 7.23 -25.52 -15.65
CA VAL A 50 8.40 -25.49 -16.54
C VAL A 50 8.62 -26.88 -17.12
N ARG A 51 8.97 -26.96 -18.40
CA ARG A 51 9.45 -28.18 -19.04
C ARG A 51 10.93 -28.04 -19.33
N VAL A 52 11.71 -29.05 -18.94
CA VAL A 52 13.15 -29.14 -19.18
C VAL A 52 13.43 -30.48 -19.85
N ASP A 53 13.93 -30.47 -21.08
CA ASP A 53 14.19 -31.68 -21.88
C ASP A 53 12.97 -32.62 -21.97
N GLY A 54 11.76 -32.03 -22.01
CA GLY A 54 10.48 -32.75 -22.07
C GLY A 54 9.92 -33.19 -20.71
N ALA A 55 10.65 -33.05 -19.60
CA ALA A 55 10.14 -33.34 -18.25
C ALA A 55 9.48 -32.08 -17.64
N ALA A 56 8.25 -32.22 -17.14
CA ALA A 56 7.47 -31.11 -16.57
C ALA A 56 7.60 -31.02 -15.05
N TYR A 57 7.75 -29.80 -14.53
CA TYR A 57 7.83 -29.48 -13.10
C TYR A 57 6.91 -28.32 -12.73
N LEU A 58 6.20 -28.46 -11.61
CA LEU A 58 5.37 -27.38 -11.04
C LEU A 58 6.26 -26.39 -10.28
N PHE A 59 6.17 -25.09 -10.59
CA PHE A 59 6.85 -24.03 -9.84
C PHE A 59 5.90 -23.00 -9.21
N ALA A 60 4.62 -22.97 -9.62
CA ALA A 60 3.61 -22.07 -9.03
C ALA A 60 2.22 -22.70 -8.98
N GLY A 61 1.45 -22.41 -7.93
CA GLY A 61 0.07 -22.84 -7.74
C GLY A 61 -0.07 -24.16 -6.96
N ALA A 62 -1.29 -24.47 -6.50
CA ALA A 62 -1.60 -25.69 -5.73
C ALA A 62 -2.37 -26.71 -6.59
N VAL A 63 -1.75 -27.12 -7.70
CA VAL A 63 -2.34 -28.03 -8.69
C VAL A 63 -2.39 -29.46 -8.16
N GLY A 64 -3.58 -30.08 -8.21
CA GLY A 64 -3.77 -31.50 -7.88
C GLY A 64 -3.85 -32.44 -9.10
N SER A 65 -4.07 -31.89 -10.30
CA SER A 65 -4.18 -32.64 -11.56
C SER A 65 -3.67 -31.78 -12.73
N PRO A 66 -2.74 -32.28 -13.57
CA PRO A 66 -1.98 -33.51 -13.38
C PRO A 66 -1.07 -33.41 -12.14
N GLU A 67 -0.73 -34.57 -11.55
CA GLU A 67 0.28 -34.62 -10.50
C GLU A 67 1.68 -34.46 -11.13
N LEU A 68 2.40 -33.42 -10.73
CA LEU A 68 3.72 -33.07 -11.26
C LEU A 68 4.76 -32.97 -10.14
N PRO A 69 6.02 -33.34 -10.39
CA PRO A 69 7.09 -33.06 -9.46
C PRO A 69 7.23 -31.55 -9.25
N VAL A 70 7.42 -31.12 -7.99
CA VAL A 70 7.63 -29.71 -7.65
C VAL A 70 9.09 -29.34 -7.89
N LEU A 71 9.33 -28.25 -8.63
CA LEU A 71 10.66 -27.68 -8.81
C LEU A 71 11.13 -27.07 -7.48
N GLN A 72 12.40 -27.30 -7.10
CA GLN A 72 12.87 -26.91 -5.78
C GLN A 72 13.06 -25.38 -5.70
N GLN A 73 12.20 -24.70 -4.94
CA GLN A 73 12.42 -23.29 -4.61
C GLN A 73 13.63 -23.13 -3.69
N VAL A 74 14.61 -22.31 -4.11
CA VAL A 74 15.86 -22.03 -3.41
C VAL A 74 15.77 -20.78 -2.55
N SER A 75 15.14 -19.71 -3.06
CA SER A 75 15.03 -18.44 -2.34
C SER A 75 13.82 -17.60 -2.75
N ILE A 76 13.42 -16.72 -1.84
CA ILE A 76 12.53 -15.58 -2.10
C ILE A 76 13.29 -14.30 -1.71
N SER A 77 13.26 -13.30 -2.58
CA SER A 77 13.72 -11.95 -2.27
C SER A 77 12.60 -10.95 -2.53
N VAL A 78 12.32 -10.07 -1.56
CA VAL A 78 11.31 -9.02 -1.68
C VAL A 78 12.01 -7.66 -1.69
N THR A 79 11.77 -6.89 -2.75
CA THR A 79 12.16 -5.48 -2.86
C THR A 79 10.91 -4.59 -2.74
N ALA A 80 11.08 -3.28 -2.81
CA ALA A 80 9.96 -2.35 -2.67
C ALA A 80 8.88 -2.57 -3.73
N THR A 81 9.28 -3.03 -4.92
CA THR A 81 8.37 -3.21 -6.08
C THR A 81 8.37 -4.63 -6.65
N ARG A 82 9.30 -5.51 -6.23
CA ARG A 82 9.49 -6.84 -6.82
C ARG A 82 9.46 -7.96 -5.79
N SER A 83 9.00 -9.13 -6.22
CA SER A 83 9.11 -10.37 -5.49
C SER A 83 9.76 -11.40 -6.41
N ILE A 84 10.94 -11.89 -6.04
CA ILE A 84 11.82 -12.68 -6.90
C ILE A 84 11.96 -14.07 -6.28
N PHE A 85 11.54 -15.07 -7.03
CA PHE A 85 11.64 -16.48 -6.67
C PHE A 85 12.71 -17.14 -7.53
N VAL A 86 13.59 -17.91 -6.90
CA VAL A 86 14.62 -18.70 -7.58
C VAL A 86 14.38 -20.17 -7.31
N PHE A 87 14.44 -20.99 -8.35
CA PHE A 87 14.24 -22.43 -8.28
C PHE A 87 15.40 -23.17 -8.94
N ASP A 88 15.66 -24.39 -8.48
CA ASP A 88 16.68 -25.29 -9.02
C ASP A 88 16.06 -26.66 -9.35
N GLY A 89 16.47 -27.25 -10.47
CA GLY A 89 16.05 -28.59 -10.88
C GLY A 89 16.13 -28.81 -12.38
N GLY A 90 16.25 -30.08 -12.79
CA GLY A 90 16.33 -30.45 -14.21
C GLY A 90 17.60 -29.97 -14.93
N GLY A 91 18.64 -29.52 -14.21
CA GLY A 91 19.86 -28.95 -14.80
C GLY A 91 19.83 -27.43 -15.00
N ILE A 92 18.72 -26.78 -14.62
CA ILE A 92 18.54 -25.32 -14.74
C ILE A 92 18.25 -24.64 -13.40
N GLU A 93 18.55 -23.34 -13.35
CA GLU A 93 17.96 -22.40 -12.40
C GLU A 93 16.87 -21.60 -13.11
N LEU A 94 15.66 -21.57 -12.53
CA LEU A 94 14.53 -20.77 -13.00
C LEU A 94 14.36 -19.56 -12.08
N THR A 95 14.29 -18.36 -12.64
CA THR A 95 13.96 -17.14 -11.90
C THR A 95 12.60 -16.61 -12.33
N VAL A 96 11.69 -16.43 -11.37
CA VAL A 96 10.35 -15.86 -11.58
C VAL A 96 10.25 -14.57 -10.78
N THR A 97 10.02 -13.44 -11.47
CA THR A 97 9.89 -12.13 -10.84
C THR A 97 8.49 -11.58 -11.03
N PHE A 98 7.82 -11.28 -9.91
CA PHE A 98 6.59 -10.52 -9.86
C PHE A 98 6.94 -9.05 -9.65
N PHE A 99 6.58 -8.19 -10.60
CA PHE A 99 6.93 -6.77 -10.59
C PHE A 99 5.67 -5.91 -10.71
N SER A 100 5.36 -5.18 -9.63
CA SER A 100 4.30 -4.18 -9.62
C SER A 100 4.96 -2.79 -9.60
N PRO A 101 5.03 -2.07 -10.74
CA PRO A 101 5.64 -0.76 -10.78
C PRO A 101 5.02 0.19 -9.76
N VAL A 102 5.83 1.00 -9.09
CA VAL A 102 5.37 2.10 -8.24
C VAL A 102 6.18 3.31 -8.66
N ASP A 103 5.51 4.31 -9.22
CA ASP A 103 6.16 5.54 -9.66
C ASP A 103 5.20 6.72 -9.54
N LEU A 104 5.05 7.20 -8.31
CA LEU A 104 4.11 8.29 -8.00
C LEU A 104 4.49 9.63 -8.65
N SER A 105 5.68 9.74 -9.23
CA SER A 105 6.14 10.92 -9.96
C SER A 105 5.76 10.90 -11.44
N ASP A 106 5.50 9.71 -11.99
CA ASP A 106 5.04 9.48 -13.36
C ASP A 106 3.57 9.01 -13.35
N LEU A 107 2.64 9.97 -13.42
CA LEU A 107 1.20 9.67 -13.40
C LEU A 107 0.73 8.83 -14.59
N ARG A 108 1.49 8.80 -15.70
CA ARG A 108 1.18 7.92 -16.83
C ARG A 108 1.43 6.47 -16.45
N ARG A 109 2.61 6.16 -15.90
CA ARG A 109 2.93 4.80 -15.44
C ARG A 109 2.07 4.41 -14.24
N GLN A 110 1.89 5.31 -13.28
CA GLN A 110 1.16 5.03 -12.06
C GLN A 110 -0.32 4.72 -12.30
N SER A 111 -0.94 5.33 -13.31
CA SER A 111 -2.35 5.11 -13.63
C SER A 111 -2.64 3.79 -14.35
N VAL A 112 -1.63 3.04 -14.81
CA VAL A 112 -1.83 1.75 -15.46
C VAL A 112 -2.16 0.67 -14.42
N PRO A 113 -3.35 0.02 -14.45
CA PRO A 113 -3.77 -0.98 -13.47
C PRO A 113 -3.28 -2.39 -13.86
N MET A 114 -1.98 -2.49 -14.16
CA MET A 114 -1.31 -3.71 -14.62
C MET A 114 0.03 -3.91 -13.89
N SER A 115 0.48 -5.16 -13.86
CA SER A 115 1.76 -5.61 -13.30
C SER A 115 2.42 -6.61 -14.25
N TYR A 116 3.71 -6.86 -14.05
CA TYR A 116 4.49 -7.81 -14.83
C TYR A 116 4.80 -9.09 -14.05
N ILE A 117 4.89 -10.20 -14.76
CA ILE A 117 5.55 -11.43 -14.34
C ILE A 117 6.65 -11.70 -15.36
N THR A 118 7.89 -11.89 -14.91
CA THR A 118 8.98 -12.31 -15.79
C THR A 118 9.53 -13.67 -15.42
N VAL A 119 9.88 -14.46 -16.44
CA VAL A 119 10.46 -15.78 -16.27
C VAL A 119 11.72 -15.90 -17.11
N THR A 120 12.82 -16.32 -16.49
CA THR A 120 14.11 -16.62 -17.14
C THR A 120 14.67 -17.94 -16.63
N ALA A 121 15.44 -18.63 -17.47
CA ALA A 121 16.13 -19.85 -17.11
C ALA A 121 17.62 -19.76 -17.49
N ARG A 122 18.48 -20.40 -16.70
CA ARG A 122 19.90 -20.58 -17.05
C ARG A 122 20.36 -21.99 -16.69
N CYS A 123 21.29 -22.53 -17.47
CA CYS A 123 21.94 -23.80 -17.15
C CYS A 123 22.84 -23.65 -15.92
N VAL A 124 22.82 -24.65 -15.03
CA VAL A 124 23.65 -24.68 -13.81
C VAL A 124 24.52 -25.92 -13.67
N ASP A 125 24.34 -26.94 -14.50
CA ASP A 125 25.11 -28.19 -14.44
C ASP A 125 26.20 -28.32 -15.52
N GLY A 126 26.30 -27.32 -16.41
CA GLY A 126 27.25 -27.31 -17.54
C GLY A 126 26.76 -28.00 -18.80
N GLY A 127 25.54 -28.52 -18.81
CA GLY A 127 24.86 -29.11 -19.95
C GLY A 127 24.21 -28.10 -20.89
N SER A 128 23.29 -28.63 -21.70
CA SER A 128 22.46 -27.90 -22.65
C SER A 128 21.04 -28.41 -22.49
N HIS A 129 20.08 -27.53 -22.25
CA HIS A 129 18.71 -27.92 -21.92
C HIS A 129 17.69 -27.14 -22.74
N ASP A 130 16.70 -27.84 -23.28
CA ASP A 130 15.56 -27.21 -23.94
C ASP A 130 14.50 -26.85 -22.89
N VAL A 131 14.14 -25.57 -22.82
CA VAL A 131 13.26 -25.03 -21.78
C VAL A 131 12.00 -24.44 -22.38
N ALA A 132 10.84 -24.80 -21.83
CA ALA A 132 9.57 -24.14 -22.11
C ALA A 132 8.80 -23.85 -20.83
N VAL A 133 8.01 -22.78 -20.82
CA VAL A 133 7.25 -22.32 -19.65
C VAL A 133 5.78 -22.22 -19.98
N TYR A 134 4.95 -22.83 -19.16
CA TYR A 134 3.49 -22.68 -19.14
C TYR A 134 3.09 -21.81 -17.94
N LEU A 135 2.20 -20.85 -18.18
CA LEU A 135 1.59 -20.00 -17.16
C LEU A 135 0.08 -19.89 -17.42
N ASP A 136 -0.74 -20.05 -16.38
CA ASP A 136 -2.17 -19.78 -16.43
C ASP A 136 -2.67 -18.90 -15.28
N ILE A 137 -3.81 -18.26 -15.53
CA ILE A 137 -4.69 -17.71 -14.50
C ILE A 137 -6.12 -18.21 -14.71
N THR A 138 -6.95 -18.07 -13.68
CA THR A 138 -8.30 -18.62 -13.65
C THR A 138 -9.39 -17.54 -13.69
N GLY A 139 -10.64 -17.95 -13.91
CA GLY A 139 -11.79 -17.03 -13.98
C GLY A 139 -12.06 -16.19 -12.73
N GLU A 140 -11.58 -16.61 -11.55
CA GLU A 140 -11.81 -15.91 -10.28
C GLU A 140 -11.27 -14.48 -10.23
N TRP A 141 -10.32 -14.13 -11.10
CA TRP A 141 -9.78 -12.78 -11.16
C TRP A 141 -10.83 -11.73 -11.55
N ALA A 142 -11.95 -12.13 -12.15
CA ALA A 142 -12.95 -11.21 -12.70
C ALA A 142 -14.10 -10.82 -11.76
N HIS A 143 -14.39 -11.60 -10.70
CA HIS A 143 -15.56 -11.34 -9.85
C HIS A 143 -15.51 -12.11 -8.53
N GLY A 144 -15.99 -11.53 -7.42
CA GLY A 144 -16.07 -12.13 -6.07
C GLY A 144 -17.01 -13.34 -5.95
N ASP A 145 -18.22 -13.24 -6.50
CA ASP A 145 -19.18 -14.34 -6.59
C ASP A 145 -18.79 -15.35 -7.68
N ARG A 146 -18.43 -16.56 -7.25
CA ARG A 146 -17.96 -17.65 -8.12
C ARG A 146 -19.06 -18.31 -8.96
N SER A 147 -20.33 -18.05 -8.64
CA SER A 147 -21.46 -18.54 -9.44
C SER A 147 -21.71 -17.70 -10.71
N ARG A 148 -21.04 -16.54 -10.83
CA ARG A 148 -21.20 -15.63 -11.97
C ARG A 148 -20.55 -16.20 -13.21
N SER A 149 -21.18 -15.92 -14.34
CA SER A 149 -20.61 -16.23 -15.65
C SER A 149 -19.68 -15.13 -16.11
N ILE A 150 -18.56 -15.54 -16.70
CA ILE A 150 -17.63 -14.68 -17.42
C ILE A 150 -17.66 -15.02 -18.90
N ASP A 151 -17.38 -14.02 -19.73
CA ASP A 151 -17.10 -14.21 -21.14
C ASP A 151 -15.69 -13.73 -21.45
N TRP A 152 -15.12 -14.21 -22.54
CA TRP A 152 -13.73 -13.98 -22.88
C TRP A 152 -13.49 -13.68 -24.35
N ASP A 153 -12.37 -13.02 -24.58
CA ASP A 153 -11.88 -12.66 -25.90
C ASP A 153 -10.38 -12.91 -26.02
N VAL A 154 -9.96 -13.24 -27.23
CA VAL A 154 -8.56 -13.43 -27.60
C VAL A 154 -8.21 -12.49 -28.74
N ARG A 155 -7.24 -11.60 -28.49
CA ARG A 155 -6.80 -10.62 -29.48
C ARG A 155 -5.29 -10.48 -29.54
N VAL A 156 -4.81 -9.90 -30.63
CA VAL A 156 -3.44 -9.37 -30.70
C VAL A 156 -3.52 -7.86 -30.56
N ALA A 157 -2.82 -7.31 -29.57
CA ALA A 157 -2.72 -5.88 -29.29
C ALA A 157 -1.24 -5.48 -29.26
N ASP A 158 -0.80 -4.61 -30.18
CA ASP A 158 0.56 -4.07 -30.28
C ASP A 158 1.67 -5.12 -30.04
N SER A 159 1.67 -6.18 -30.86
CA SER A 159 2.58 -7.35 -30.79
C SER A 159 2.42 -8.29 -29.59
N GLN A 160 1.45 -8.07 -28.70
CA GLN A 160 1.11 -8.99 -27.62
C GLN A 160 -0.15 -9.79 -27.92
N ARG A 161 -0.18 -11.06 -27.52
CA ARG A 161 -1.40 -11.86 -27.44
C ARG A 161 -2.04 -11.58 -26.08
N ALA A 162 -3.29 -11.15 -26.07
CA ALA A 162 -4.07 -10.93 -24.87
C ALA A 162 -5.22 -11.94 -24.79
N LEU A 163 -5.31 -12.62 -23.64
CA LEU A 163 -6.46 -13.36 -23.18
C LEU A 163 -7.17 -12.47 -22.16
N SER A 164 -8.39 -12.04 -22.47
CA SER A 164 -9.14 -11.11 -21.62
C SER A 164 -10.52 -11.64 -21.31
N PHE A 165 -11.04 -11.33 -20.13
CA PHE A 165 -12.35 -11.80 -19.70
C PHE A 165 -13.02 -10.85 -18.70
N ALA A 166 -14.34 -10.89 -18.65
CA ALA A 166 -15.16 -10.01 -17.83
C ALA A 166 -16.47 -10.70 -17.42
N PRO A 167 -17.13 -10.25 -16.33
CA PRO A 167 -18.47 -10.72 -15.99
C PRO A 167 -19.47 -10.44 -17.12
N VAL A 168 -20.35 -11.40 -17.41
CA VAL A 168 -21.43 -11.24 -18.41
C VAL A 168 -22.45 -10.19 -17.98
N ASP A 169 -22.78 -10.17 -16.69
CA ASP A 169 -23.73 -9.25 -16.08
C ASP A 169 -23.01 -8.37 -15.04
N PRO A 170 -22.22 -7.36 -15.45
CA PRO A 170 -21.42 -6.56 -14.54
C PRO A 170 -22.28 -5.63 -13.69
N ALA A 171 -21.93 -5.50 -12.41
CA ALA A 171 -22.44 -4.46 -11.52
C ALA A 171 -21.39 -3.33 -11.43
N VAL A 172 -21.58 -2.29 -12.25
CA VAL A 172 -20.65 -1.15 -12.34
C VAL A 172 -20.61 -0.38 -11.01
N LEU A 173 -19.40 -0.08 -10.54
CA LEU A 173 -19.14 0.59 -9.27
C LEU A 173 -19.66 -0.19 -8.04
N ALA A 174 -19.63 -1.52 -8.10
CA ALA A 174 -20.03 -2.39 -6.99
C ALA A 174 -18.98 -3.48 -6.72
N GLU A 175 -18.88 -3.87 -5.45
CA GLU A 175 -17.99 -4.95 -5.02
C GLU A 175 -18.79 -6.20 -4.61
N ASP A 176 -18.19 -7.35 -4.82
CA ASP A 176 -18.57 -8.59 -4.16
C ASP A 176 -17.31 -9.18 -3.54
N SER A 177 -17.36 -9.47 -2.24
CA SER A 177 -16.25 -10.11 -1.52
C SER A 177 -14.89 -9.41 -1.76
N GLU A 178 -14.87 -8.07 -1.68
CA GLU A 178 -13.68 -7.21 -1.89
C GLU A 178 -13.11 -7.19 -3.32
N GLN A 179 -13.76 -7.86 -4.28
CA GLN A 179 -13.43 -7.81 -5.70
C GLN A 179 -14.42 -6.92 -6.45
N ALA A 180 -13.96 -6.25 -7.51
CA ALA A 180 -14.84 -5.49 -8.38
C ALA A 180 -15.82 -6.42 -9.10
N SER A 181 -17.07 -5.99 -9.22
CA SER A 181 -18.13 -6.70 -9.96
C SER A 181 -18.27 -6.22 -11.41
N TRP A 182 -17.29 -5.43 -11.90
CA TRP A 182 -17.21 -4.93 -13.28
C TRP A 182 -15.76 -4.73 -13.69
N GLY A 183 -15.53 -4.67 -15.00
CA GLY A 183 -14.21 -4.47 -15.61
C GLY A 183 -13.70 -5.71 -16.33
N THR A 184 -12.49 -5.60 -16.88
CA THR A 184 -11.88 -6.64 -17.70
C THR A 184 -10.54 -7.05 -17.11
N VAL A 185 -10.37 -8.35 -16.87
CA VAL A 185 -9.07 -8.96 -16.58
C VAL A 185 -8.31 -9.07 -17.89
N VAL A 186 -7.04 -8.68 -17.88
CA VAL A 186 -6.13 -8.73 -19.03
C VAL A 186 -4.93 -9.58 -18.65
N PHE A 187 -4.70 -10.67 -19.39
CA PHE A 187 -3.51 -11.52 -19.28
C PHE A 187 -2.84 -11.62 -20.64
N ALA A 188 -1.61 -11.13 -20.77
CA ALA A 188 -0.98 -10.95 -22.09
C ALA A 188 0.53 -11.19 -22.09
N THR A 189 1.08 -11.59 -23.24
CA THR A 189 2.53 -11.73 -23.46
C THR A 189 2.86 -11.56 -24.94
N ASP A 190 4.13 -11.50 -25.30
CA ASP A 190 4.58 -11.25 -26.69
C ASP A 190 4.08 -12.35 -27.66
N ALA A 191 3.42 -11.95 -28.74
CA ALA A 191 2.90 -12.83 -29.78
C ALA A 191 3.97 -13.15 -30.83
N ASP A 192 4.95 -13.96 -30.46
CA ASP A 192 5.93 -14.51 -31.39
C ASP A 192 5.67 -15.98 -31.75
N SER A 193 6.50 -16.56 -32.62
CA SER A 193 6.38 -17.96 -33.07
C SER A 193 6.61 -19.00 -31.99
N GLY A 194 7.19 -18.62 -30.85
CA GLY A 194 7.43 -19.50 -29.71
C GLY A 194 6.27 -19.54 -28.73
N LEU A 195 5.24 -18.69 -28.92
CA LEU A 195 4.05 -18.64 -28.08
C LEU A 195 2.93 -19.51 -28.63
N THR A 196 2.33 -20.31 -27.75
CA THR A 196 1.03 -20.97 -27.95
C THR A 196 0.09 -20.63 -26.79
N TYR A 197 -1.22 -20.72 -26.99
CA TYR A 197 -2.22 -20.37 -25.98
C TYR A 197 -3.39 -21.36 -25.92
N LEU A 198 -4.16 -21.30 -24.84
CA LEU A 198 -5.34 -22.12 -24.63
C LEU A 198 -6.33 -21.42 -23.68
N ILE A 199 -7.62 -21.54 -23.97
CA ILE A 199 -8.69 -21.32 -22.98
C ILE A 199 -9.48 -22.62 -22.89
N ALA A 200 -9.47 -23.26 -21.72
CA ALA A 200 -10.12 -24.55 -21.47
C ALA A 200 -10.41 -24.75 -19.96
N ASP A 201 -10.89 -25.93 -19.57
CA ASP A 201 -10.91 -26.31 -18.16
C ASP A 201 -9.49 -26.49 -17.58
N ALA A 202 -9.37 -26.24 -16.27
CA ALA A 202 -8.08 -26.23 -15.58
C ALA A 202 -7.27 -27.53 -15.72
N ASP A 203 -7.91 -28.70 -15.63
CA ASP A 203 -7.21 -29.99 -15.66
C ASP A 203 -6.69 -30.28 -17.07
N ALA A 204 -7.53 -30.08 -18.10
CA ALA A 204 -7.13 -30.27 -19.49
C ALA A 204 -6.02 -29.30 -19.90
N ALA A 205 -6.12 -28.03 -19.50
CA ALA A 205 -5.12 -27.03 -19.85
C ALA A 205 -3.75 -27.31 -19.21
N ARG A 206 -3.72 -27.65 -17.92
CA ARG A 206 -2.48 -27.97 -17.21
C ARG A 206 -1.88 -29.30 -17.68
N ALA A 207 -2.71 -30.28 -18.04
CA ALA A 207 -2.25 -31.51 -18.68
C ALA A 207 -1.62 -31.25 -20.06
N ALA A 208 -2.24 -30.41 -20.89
CA ALA A 208 -1.67 -29.99 -22.17
C ALA A 208 -0.36 -29.22 -21.98
N GLY A 209 -0.31 -28.28 -21.02
CA GLY A 209 0.89 -27.53 -20.65
C GLY A 209 2.02 -28.39 -20.10
N ALA A 210 1.72 -29.49 -19.41
CA ALA A 210 2.74 -30.46 -18.99
C ALA A 210 3.26 -31.30 -20.17
N ALA A 211 2.42 -31.57 -21.17
CA ALA A 211 2.75 -32.44 -22.29
C ALA A 211 3.54 -31.74 -23.43
N GLY A 212 3.30 -30.46 -23.69
CA GLY A 212 3.94 -29.77 -24.81
C GLY A 212 3.34 -28.40 -25.16
N PRO A 213 3.68 -27.84 -26.33
CA PRO A 213 3.03 -26.64 -26.84
C PRO A 213 1.50 -26.78 -26.86
N LEU A 214 0.79 -25.68 -26.63
CA LEU A 214 -0.67 -25.66 -26.61
C LEU A 214 -1.24 -25.66 -28.03
N ALA A 215 -2.53 -25.98 -28.15
CA ALA A 215 -3.19 -26.20 -29.44
C ALA A 215 -3.71 -24.92 -30.12
N ASP A 216 -3.53 -23.74 -29.51
CA ASP A 216 -4.10 -22.46 -29.96
C ASP A 216 -5.63 -22.50 -30.10
N THR A 217 -6.28 -23.16 -29.14
CA THR A 217 -7.74 -23.35 -29.11
C THR A 217 -8.40 -22.54 -28.00
N VAL A 218 -9.64 -22.13 -28.24
CA VAL A 218 -10.48 -21.42 -27.28
C VAL A 218 -11.78 -22.19 -27.15
N GLU A 219 -12.06 -22.72 -25.97
CA GLU A 219 -13.38 -23.27 -25.68
C GLU A 219 -14.46 -22.16 -25.72
N PRO A 220 -15.71 -22.49 -26.08
CA PRO A 220 -16.79 -21.50 -26.12
C PRO A 220 -17.13 -20.99 -24.71
N GLY A 221 -17.36 -19.68 -24.62
CA GLY A 221 -18.00 -18.99 -23.50
C GLY A 221 -19.45 -18.59 -23.82
N PRO A 222 -20.15 -17.92 -22.89
CA PRO A 222 -19.72 -17.65 -21.52
C PRO A 222 -19.78 -18.91 -20.64
N ARG A 223 -19.12 -18.87 -19.48
CA ARG A 223 -19.12 -19.96 -18.48
C ARG A 223 -19.09 -19.43 -17.06
N GLY A 224 -19.71 -20.16 -16.13
CA GLY A 224 -19.55 -19.90 -14.69
C GLY A 224 -18.09 -19.98 -14.27
N ILE A 225 -17.67 -19.12 -13.33
CA ILE A 225 -16.32 -19.17 -12.76
C ILE A 225 -16.05 -20.52 -12.06
N ASP A 226 -17.09 -21.13 -11.50
CA ASP A 226 -17.07 -22.45 -10.87
C ASP A 226 -17.40 -23.63 -11.82
N ASP A 227 -17.84 -23.38 -13.05
CA ASP A 227 -18.13 -24.44 -14.04
C ASP A 227 -16.85 -24.83 -14.78
N ARG A 228 -16.35 -26.05 -14.51
CA ARG A 228 -15.13 -26.60 -15.12
C ARG A 228 -13.97 -25.60 -15.11
N TRP A 229 -13.83 -24.89 -13.98
CA TRP A 229 -12.80 -23.92 -13.63
C TRP A 229 -12.03 -23.34 -14.84
N PRO A 230 -12.58 -22.33 -15.54
CA PRO A 230 -12.03 -21.84 -16.79
C PRO A 230 -10.65 -21.20 -16.55
N VAL A 231 -9.67 -21.58 -17.38
CA VAL A 231 -8.30 -21.06 -17.31
C VAL A 231 -7.85 -20.44 -18.61
N PHE A 232 -6.97 -19.45 -18.49
CA PHE A 232 -6.40 -18.65 -19.57
C PHE A 232 -4.89 -18.87 -19.56
N ALA A 233 -4.39 -19.62 -20.53
CA ALA A 233 -3.04 -20.17 -20.49
C ALA A 233 -2.17 -19.75 -21.67
N PHE A 234 -0.89 -19.53 -21.36
CA PHE A 234 0.20 -19.40 -22.33
C PHE A 234 1.21 -20.52 -22.13
N SER A 235 1.78 -21.02 -23.22
CA SER A 235 3.01 -21.83 -23.22
C SER A 235 4.02 -21.19 -24.17
N ARG A 236 5.19 -20.85 -23.67
CA ARG A 236 6.28 -20.25 -24.44
C ARG A 236 7.50 -21.15 -24.47
N ASP A 237 8.01 -21.40 -25.67
CA ASP A 237 9.33 -22.00 -25.86
C ASP A 237 10.41 -20.94 -25.58
N LEU A 238 11.27 -21.21 -24.60
CA LEU A 238 12.39 -20.35 -24.23
C LEU A 238 13.70 -20.75 -24.94
N GLY A 239 13.66 -21.84 -25.73
CA GLY A 239 14.77 -22.38 -26.46
C GLY A 239 15.80 -23.11 -25.59
N THR A 240 16.97 -23.35 -26.16
CA THR A 240 18.05 -24.08 -25.52
C THR A 240 18.92 -23.16 -24.66
N VAL A 241 19.05 -23.46 -23.37
CA VAL A 241 19.96 -22.77 -22.45
C VAL A 241 21.27 -23.54 -22.27
N THR A 242 22.37 -22.80 -22.15
CA THR A 242 23.72 -23.35 -21.89
C THR A 242 24.40 -22.57 -20.76
N ALA A 243 25.55 -23.03 -20.29
CA ALA A 243 26.32 -22.34 -19.27
C ALA A 243 26.72 -20.89 -19.65
N GLN A 244 26.76 -20.57 -20.95
CA GLN A 244 27.11 -19.23 -21.46
C GLN A 244 25.91 -18.47 -22.02
N THR A 245 24.75 -19.10 -22.17
CA THR A 245 23.58 -18.51 -22.84
C THR A 245 22.33 -18.81 -22.02
N PRO A 246 21.85 -17.85 -21.20
CA PRO A 246 20.55 -17.97 -20.55
C PRO A 246 19.42 -17.82 -21.57
N SER A 247 18.20 -18.16 -21.17
CA SER A 247 17.03 -17.97 -22.00
C SER A 247 16.75 -16.49 -22.29
N PRO A 248 16.01 -16.18 -23.36
CA PRO A 248 15.26 -14.93 -23.44
C PRO A 248 14.33 -14.78 -22.22
N GLU A 249 13.98 -13.53 -21.87
CA GLU A 249 13.01 -13.24 -20.83
C GLU A 249 11.59 -13.31 -21.39
N MET A 250 10.75 -14.17 -20.80
CA MET A 250 9.30 -14.13 -21.00
C MET A 250 8.72 -13.05 -20.11
N VAL A 251 8.15 -12.00 -20.71
CA VAL A 251 7.45 -10.93 -19.98
C VAL A 251 5.94 -11.09 -20.17
N VAL A 252 5.22 -11.24 -19.07
CA VAL A 252 3.77 -11.41 -19.03
C VAL A 252 3.17 -10.22 -18.29
N THR A 253 2.09 -9.67 -18.83
CA THR A 253 1.27 -8.63 -18.22
C THR A 253 0.04 -9.27 -17.60
N ILE A 254 -0.28 -8.87 -16.37
CA ILE A 254 -1.55 -9.16 -15.72
C ILE A 254 -2.17 -7.87 -15.17
N GLY A 255 -3.45 -7.66 -15.41
CA GLY A 255 -4.14 -6.47 -14.92
C GLY A 255 -5.65 -6.61 -14.84
N HIS A 256 -6.26 -5.62 -14.22
CA HIS A 256 -7.71 -5.49 -14.10
C HIS A 256 -8.09 -4.05 -14.46
N VAL A 257 -8.66 -3.87 -15.65
CA VAL A 257 -8.99 -2.54 -16.19
C VAL A 257 -10.47 -2.25 -15.96
N ARG A 258 -10.79 -1.02 -15.52
CA ARG A 258 -12.15 -0.59 -15.17
C ARG A 258 -12.41 0.82 -15.70
N THR A 259 -13.57 1.01 -16.30
CA THR A 259 -14.12 2.34 -16.63
C THR A 259 -15.62 2.30 -16.37
N PRO A 260 -16.17 3.15 -15.49
CA PRO A 260 -15.48 4.10 -14.61
C PRO A 260 -14.64 3.42 -13.53
N ALA A 261 -13.78 4.19 -12.86
CA ALA A 261 -12.92 3.71 -11.77
C ALA A 261 -13.56 3.92 -10.39
N VAL A 262 -14.11 5.11 -10.16
CA VAL A 262 -14.84 5.51 -8.94
C VAL A 262 -16.03 6.39 -9.32
N SER A 263 -16.98 6.60 -8.42
CA SER A 263 -17.92 7.74 -8.54
C SER A 263 -17.66 8.77 -7.47
N TYR A 264 -17.96 10.03 -7.79
CA TYR A 264 -17.89 11.16 -6.88
C TYR A 264 -19.18 11.97 -6.98
N LEU A 265 -19.93 12.05 -5.87
CA LEU A 265 -21.23 12.74 -5.77
C LEU A 265 -22.21 12.30 -6.87
N GLY A 266 -22.33 10.99 -7.08
CA GLY A 266 -23.15 10.39 -8.14
C GLY A 266 -22.59 10.46 -9.56
N ALA A 267 -21.50 11.18 -9.82
CA ALA A 267 -20.87 11.26 -11.13
C ALA A 267 -19.78 10.17 -11.29
N PRO A 268 -19.84 9.31 -12.33
CA PRO A 268 -18.77 8.34 -12.60
C PRO A 268 -17.53 9.05 -13.14
N LEU A 269 -16.36 8.77 -12.56
CA LEU A 269 -15.08 9.32 -13.00
C LEU A 269 -14.29 8.28 -13.82
N ALA A 270 -13.74 8.73 -14.94
CA ALA A 270 -12.85 7.92 -15.76
C ALA A 270 -11.50 7.73 -15.05
N PRO A 271 -10.83 6.57 -15.20
CA PRO A 271 -9.48 6.41 -14.69
C PRO A 271 -8.51 7.32 -15.45
N TRP A 272 -7.45 7.78 -14.78
CA TRP A 272 -6.50 8.75 -15.35
C TRP A 272 -5.80 8.26 -16.63
N TRP A 273 -5.64 6.94 -16.81
CA TRP A 273 -5.01 6.39 -18.00
C TRP A 273 -5.78 6.72 -19.30
N HIS A 274 -7.08 7.02 -19.23
CA HIS A 274 -7.88 7.47 -20.39
C HIS A 274 -7.37 8.79 -21.02
N THR A 275 -6.54 9.56 -20.28
CA THR A 275 -5.91 10.77 -20.82
C THR A 275 -4.80 10.48 -21.83
N TYR A 276 -4.24 9.26 -21.80
CA TYR A 276 -3.13 8.86 -22.66
C TYR A 276 -3.55 7.85 -23.74
N TRP A 277 -4.60 7.08 -23.50
CA TRP A 277 -5.06 6.00 -24.38
C TRP A 277 -6.58 5.97 -24.48
N ALA A 278 -7.10 5.68 -25.67
CA ALA A 278 -8.54 5.59 -25.89
C ALA A 278 -9.14 4.32 -25.28
N ASP A 279 -8.37 3.23 -25.26
CA ASP A 279 -8.75 1.94 -24.72
C ASP A 279 -7.55 1.18 -24.15
N TRP A 280 -7.82 0.06 -23.49
CA TRP A 280 -6.78 -0.72 -22.82
C TRP A 280 -5.81 -1.45 -23.76
N PRO A 281 -6.18 -1.90 -24.98
CA PRO A 281 -5.22 -2.46 -25.93
C PRO A 281 -4.04 -1.53 -26.25
N ASP A 282 -4.29 -0.23 -26.47
CA ASP A 282 -3.21 0.74 -26.72
C ASP A 282 -2.35 0.96 -25.47
N MET A 283 -2.98 0.98 -24.28
CA MET A 283 -2.27 1.04 -23.00
C MET A 283 -1.40 -0.20 -22.77
N LEU A 284 -1.88 -1.39 -23.15
CA LEU A 284 -1.16 -2.65 -23.00
C LEU A 284 0.14 -2.65 -23.82
N GLY A 285 0.09 -2.22 -25.08
CA GLY A 285 1.26 -2.09 -25.94
C GLY A 285 2.33 -1.17 -25.33
N TRP A 286 1.92 0.00 -24.87
CA TRP A 286 2.83 0.92 -24.17
C TRP A 286 3.39 0.30 -22.89
N PHE A 287 2.57 -0.32 -22.06
CA PHE A 287 3.00 -0.91 -20.80
C PHE A 287 4.06 -1.99 -21.03
N ARG A 288 3.91 -2.82 -22.06
CA ARG A 288 4.95 -3.81 -22.41
C ARG A 288 6.27 -3.16 -22.82
N ALA A 289 6.22 -2.08 -23.60
CA ALA A 289 7.41 -1.34 -24.02
C ALA A 289 8.08 -0.57 -22.86
N ASP A 290 7.31 -0.16 -21.85
CA ASP A 290 7.77 0.58 -20.68
C ASP A 290 8.57 -0.28 -19.68
N TYR A 291 8.48 -1.61 -19.76
CA TYR A 291 9.10 -2.53 -18.80
C TYR A 291 10.56 -2.20 -18.40
N PRO A 292 11.50 -1.93 -19.35
CA PRO A 292 12.87 -1.59 -18.98
C PRO A 292 12.99 -0.27 -18.20
N ALA A 293 12.18 0.73 -18.55
CA ALA A 293 12.16 2.02 -17.88
C ALA A 293 11.54 1.91 -16.48
N ALA A 294 10.43 1.18 -16.35
CA ALA A 294 9.81 0.87 -15.07
C ALA A 294 10.78 0.12 -14.13
N LEU A 295 11.52 -0.87 -14.64
CA LEU A 295 12.50 -1.64 -13.87
C LEU A 295 13.68 -0.77 -13.40
N ALA A 296 14.13 0.16 -14.23
CA ALA A 296 15.17 1.11 -13.86
C ALA A 296 14.71 2.07 -12.75
N ALA A 297 13.49 2.62 -12.86
CA ALA A 297 12.89 3.47 -11.82
C ALA A 297 12.72 2.71 -10.49
N ALA A 298 12.21 1.48 -10.55
CA ALA A 298 12.08 0.58 -9.41
C ALA A 298 13.42 0.31 -8.71
N SER A 299 14.48 0.03 -9.47
CA SER A 299 15.81 -0.20 -8.90
C SER A 299 16.40 1.06 -8.27
N GLY A 300 16.09 2.24 -8.81
CA GLY A 300 16.45 3.53 -8.22
C GLY A 300 15.76 3.78 -6.89
N ILE A 301 14.47 3.44 -6.78
CA ILE A 301 13.71 3.51 -5.52
C ILE A 301 14.30 2.56 -4.48
N ASP A 302 14.59 1.31 -4.85
CA ASP A 302 15.21 0.33 -3.96
C ASP A 302 16.53 0.86 -3.37
N ALA A 303 17.41 1.39 -4.22
CA ALA A 303 18.70 1.95 -3.81
C ALA A 303 18.54 3.18 -2.88
N ARG A 304 17.55 4.03 -3.15
CA ARG A 304 17.26 5.21 -2.35
C ARG A 304 16.82 4.85 -0.94
N ILE A 305 15.88 3.90 -0.79
CA ILE A 305 15.41 3.46 0.54
C ILE A 305 16.58 2.94 1.39
N ILE A 306 17.45 2.12 0.81
CA ILE A 306 18.62 1.56 1.50
C ILE A 306 19.57 2.69 1.94
N ALA A 307 19.88 3.63 1.04
CA ALA A 307 20.77 4.75 1.34
C ALA A 307 20.20 5.67 2.43
N ASP A 308 18.92 6.03 2.33
CA ASP A 308 18.25 6.93 3.27
C ASP A 308 18.12 6.25 4.65
N ALA A 309 17.80 4.95 4.73
CA ALA A 309 17.83 4.20 5.98
C ALA A 309 19.23 4.17 6.63
N ALA A 310 20.29 3.93 5.84
CA ALA A 310 21.66 3.96 6.34
C ALA A 310 22.08 5.35 6.82
N SER A 311 21.51 6.43 6.27
CA SER A 311 21.76 7.79 6.73
C SER A 311 21.18 8.09 8.12
N ILE A 312 20.06 7.43 8.48
CA ILE A 312 19.36 7.62 9.75
C ILE A 312 20.02 6.82 10.89
N PHE A 313 20.37 5.56 10.62
CA PHE A 313 20.86 4.62 11.63
C PHE A 313 22.38 4.42 11.62
N GLY A 314 23.07 4.93 10.60
CA GLY A 314 24.39 4.45 10.22
C GLY A 314 24.32 3.08 9.54
N ALA A 315 25.39 2.66 8.88
CA ALA A 315 25.45 1.33 8.29
C ALA A 315 25.40 0.25 9.39
N GLY A 316 24.48 -0.70 9.29
CA GLY A 316 24.32 -1.78 10.26
C GLY A 316 22.94 -2.43 10.24
N ALA A 317 22.74 -3.41 11.13
CA ALA A 317 21.54 -4.25 11.13
C ALA A 317 20.22 -3.46 11.24
N THR A 318 20.16 -2.42 12.09
CA THR A 318 18.94 -1.61 12.24
C THR A 318 18.58 -0.87 10.94
N ALA A 319 19.58 -0.39 10.19
CA ALA A 319 19.34 0.24 8.88
C ALA A 319 18.78 -0.77 7.88
N ASP A 320 19.38 -1.97 7.81
CA ASP A 320 18.95 -3.04 6.90
C ASP A 320 17.51 -3.49 7.25
N GLN A 321 17.20 -3.62 8.54
CA GLN A 321 15.87 -3.98 9.03
C GLN A 321 14.84 -2.92 8.67
N TYR A 322 15.14 -1.64 8.91
CA TYR A 322 14.24 -0.55 8.58
C TYR A 322 14.00 -0.42 7.06
N ALA A 323 15.06 -0.51 6.26
CA ALA A 323 14.95 -0.53 4.80
C ALA A 323 14.05 -1.69 4.31
N THR A 324 14.17 -2.86 4.95
CA THR A 324 13.36 -4.04 4.64
C THR A 324 11.89 -3.84 5.01
N ILE A 325 11.59 -3.23 6.16
CA ILE A 325 10.21 -2.87 6.53
C ILE A 325 9.61 -1.93 5.48
N ALA A 326 10.32 -0.87 5.08
CA ALA A 326 9.86 0.07 4.07
C ALA A 326 9.62 -0.61 2.71
N ALA A 327 10.50 -1.55 2.31
CA ALA A 327 10.32 -2.33 1.09
C ALA A 327 9.06 -3.21 1.14
N LEU A 328 8.76 -3.87 2.26
CA LEU A 328 7.54 -4.66 2.43
C LEU A 328 6.27 -3.80 2.33
N ALA A 329 6.32 -2.58 2.87
CA ALA A 329 5.16 -1.70 2.96
C ALA A 329 4.77 -1.03 1.63
N MET A 330 5.73 -0.77 0.74
CA MET A 330 5.54 0.14 -0.40
C MET A 330 4.36 -0.24 -1.31
N ARG A 331 4.33 -1.48 -1.81
CA ARG A 331 3.26 -1.94 -2.71
C ARG A 331 1.91 -1.94 -2.01
N GLN A 332 1.86 -2.30 -0.73
CA GLN A 332 0.64 -2.28 0.07
C GLN A 332 0.08 -0.85 0.24
N ALA A 333 0.95 0.10 0.61
CA ALA A 333 0.58 1.50 0.82
C ALA A 333 0.00 2.14 -0.45
N VAL A 334 0.66 1.92 -1.59
CA VAL A 334 0.25 2.52 -2.88
C VAL A 334 -0.90 1.75 -3.53
N GLY A 335 -0.97 0.44 -3.34
CA GLY A 335 -1.99 -0.44 -3.89
C GLY A 335 -3.40 -0.13 -3.42
N GLY A 336 -3.58 0.67 -2.37
CA GLY A 336 -4.89 1.16 -1.94
C GLY A 336 -5.42 2.37 -2.73
N THR A 337 -4.70 2.89 -3.74
CA THR A 337 -5.05 4.14 -4.43
C THR A 337 -5.52 3.93 -5.87
N GLU A 338 -6.36 4.86 -6.37
CA GLU A 338 -6.87 4.87 -7.74
C GLU A 338 -6.81 6.31 -8.29
N LEU A 339 -6.15 6.48 -9.46
CA LEU A 339 -6.02 7.77 -10.14
C LEU A 339 -7.18 7.96 -11.13
N VAL A 340 -7.80 9.13 -11.10
CA VAL A 340 -8.98 9.44 -11.93
C VAL A 340 -8.85 10.82 -12.57
N ASP A 341 -9.58 11.00 -13.66
CA ASP A 341 -9.77 12.29 -14.31
C ASP A 341 -10.98 13.01 -13.71
N HIS A 342 -10.75 14.23 -13.24
CA HIS A 342 -11.79 15.16 -12.82
C HIS A 342 -11.65 16.45 -13.65
N ASP A 343 -12.48 16.56 -14.69
CA ASP A 343 -12.52 17.71 -15.61
C ASP A 343 -11.15 18.10 -16.22
N GLY A 344 -10.34 17.10 -16.56
CA GLY A 344 -9.00 17.26 -17.14
C GLY A 344 -7.88 17.38 -16.12
N ALA A 345 -8.19 17.30 -14.81
CA ALA A 345 -7.22 17.34 -13.73
C ALA A 345 -7.10 15.97 -13.03
N PRO A 346 -5.89 15.53 -12.66
CA PRO A 346 -5.70 14.27 -11.97
C PRO A 346 -6.13 14.39 -10.51
N TRP A 347 -7.03 13.50 -10.08
CA TRP A 347 -7.38 13.26 -8.68
C TRP A 347 -6.98 11.84 -8.28
N ALA A 348 -6.85 11.60 -6.98
CA ALA A 348 -6.63 10.26 -6.45
C ALA A 348 -7.63 9.96 -5.32
N PHE A 349 -8.12 8.73 -5.27
CA PHE A 349 -8.94 8.21 -4.18
C PHE A 349 -8.20 7.06 -3.50
N LEU A 350 -8.50 6.81 -2.22
CA LEU A 350 -7.92 5.73 -1.45
C LEU A 350 -9.04 4.84 -0.88
N LYS A 351 -8.92 3.52 -1.04
CA LYS A 351 -9.84 2.56 -0.40
C LYS A 351 -9.35 2.25 1.01
N GLU A 352 -10.26 2.31 1.98
CA GLU A 352 -10.01 1.76 3.32
C GLU A 352 -10.11 0.23 3.30
N ILE A 353 -9.04 -0.42 2.88
CA ILE A 353 -8.96 -1.88 2.78
C ILE A 353 -9.07 -2.52 4.17
N SER A 354 -9.80 -3.64 4.31
CA SER A 354 -9.85 -4.47 5.53
C SER A 354 -10.44 -3.82 6.80
N SER A 355 -11.19 -2.73 6.66
CA SER A 355 -12.02 -2.14 7.73
C SER A 355 -13.47 -2.05 7.22
N ASP A 356 -14.14 -0.91 7.37
CA ASP A 356 -15.52 -0.69 6.91
C ASP A 356 -15.63 -0.36 5.40
N GLY A 357 -14.50 -0.19 4.71
CA GLY A 357 -14.47 -0.05 3.25
C GLY A 357 -14.80 1.35 2.74
N ASN A 358 -14.70 2.39 3.58
CA ASN A 358 -14.97 3.77 3.22
C ASN A 358 -14.03 4.31 2.11
N VAL A 359 -14.43 5.43 1.51
CA VAL A 359 -13.69 6.09 0.42
C VAL A 359 -12.94 7.31 0.94
N SER A 360 -11.62 7.31 0.75
CA SER A 360 -10.71 8.39 1.14
C SER A 360 -10.86 8.79 2.62
N THR A 361 -10.97 7.79 3.50
CA THR A 361 -11.02 7.98 4.96
C THR A 361 -9.79 8.75 5.44
N VAL A 362 -10.00 9.89 6.09
CA VAL A 362 -8.96 10.87 6.40
C VAL A 362 -7.96 10.31 7.39
N ASP A 363 -8.42 9.60 8.42
CA ASP A 363 -7.58 8.90 9.39
C ASP A 363 -6.94 7.60 8.84
N VAL A 364 -7.17 7.25 7.58
CA VAL A 364 -6.44 6.21 6.83
C VAL A 364 -5.44 6.84 5.87
N VAL A 365 -5.81 7.93 5.19
CA VAL A 365 -4.92 8.74 4.35
C VAL A 365 -3.79 9.33 5.20
N TYR A 366 -4.09 9.76 6.43
CA TYR A 366 -3.12 10.35 7.36
C TYR A 366 -1.97 9.41 7.74
N PRO A 367 -2.20 8.20 8.30
CA PRO A 367 -1.12 7.26 8.56
C PRO A 367 -0.46 6.76 7.27
N ALA A 368 -1.14 6.74 6.11
CA ALA A 368 -0.52 6.40 4.83
C ALA A 368 0.38 7.52 4.25
N ALA A 369 0.15 8.79 4.66
CA ALA A 369 0.82 9.98 4.13
C ALA A 369 2.36 9.92 4.08
N PRO A 370 3.09 9.30 5.04
CA PRO A 370 4.54 9.27 5.01
C PRO A 370 5.12 8.60 3.76
N ALA A 371 4.50 7.53 3.25
CA ALA A 371 4.94 6.91 1.99
C ALA A 371 4.79 7.87 0.80
N PHE A 372 3.66 8.56 0.70
CA PHE A 372 3.41 9.54 -0.37
C PHE A 372 4.36 10.73 -0.28
N LEU A 373 4.58 11.28 0.93
CA LEU A 373 5.54 12.35 1.18
C LEU A 373 6.98 11.95 0.82
N TYR A 374 7.37 10.70 1.10
CA TYR A 374 8.71 10.24 0.78
C TYR A 374 8.91 10.03 -0.73
N LEU A 375 7.94 9.38 -1.39
CA LEU A 375 8.02 8.95 -2.79
C LEU A 375 7.75 10.09 -3.76
N ALA A 376 6.62 10.77 -3.62
CA ALA A 376 6.25 11.93 -4.43
C ALA A 376 5.22 12.78 -3.68
N PRO A 377 5.64 13.85 -2.97
CA PRO A 377 4.75 14.70 -2.19
C PRO A 377 3.52 15.21 -2.94
N ASN A 378 3.67 15.47 -4.24
CA ASN A 378 2.57 15.91 -5.08
C ASN A 378 1.42 14.88 -5.17
N TYR A 379 1.69 13.59 -5.00
CA TYR A 379 0.64 12.57 -4.99
C TYR A 379 -0.26 12.69 -3.76
N LEU A 380 0.27 13.08 -2.59
CA LEU A 380 -0.56 13.37 -1.41
C LEU A 380 -1.53 14.53 -1.70
N ARG A 381 -1.10 15.56 -2.44
CA ARG A 381 -2.02 16.61 -2.90
C ARG A 381 -3.18 16.04 -3.72
N LEU A 382 -2.92 15.08 -4.61
CA LEU A 382 -3.98 14.45 -5.42
C LEU A 382 -5.00 13.69 -4.55
N LEU A 383 -4.56 13.09 -3.44
CA LEU A 383 -5.41 12.43 -2.46
C LEU A 383 -6.23 13.42 -1.61
N LEU A 384 -5.69 14.61 -1.35
CA LEU A 384 -6.38 15.67 -0.60
C LEU A 384 -7.41 16.42 -1.45
N ASN A 385 -7.20 16.55 -2.77
CA ASN A 385 -8.07 17.33 -3.65
C ASN A 385 -9.56 16.96 -3.53
N PRO A 386 -9.98 15.68 -3.58
CA PRO A 386 -11.40 15.33 -3.46
C PRO A 386 -12.00 15.75 -2.10
N LEU A 387 -11.25 15.57 -1.00
CA LEU A 387 -11.68 15.93 0.35
C LEU A 387 -11.85 17.44 0.51
N LEU A 388 -10.87 18.22 0.02
CA LEU A 388 -10.90 19.67 0.09
C LEU A 388 -12.01 20.25 -0.80
N GLU A 389 -12.19 19.73 -2.01
CA GLU A 389 -13.25 20.17 -2.93
C GLU A 389 -14.63 19.85 -2.38
N TYR A 390 -14.82 18.68 -1.77
CA TYR A 390 -16.08 18.27 -1.16
C TYR A 390 -16.59 19.30 -0.15
N VAL A 391 -15.71 19.75 0.76
CA VAL A 391 -16.05 20.76 1.77
C VAL A 391 -16.16 22.16 1.16
N ARG A 392 -15.28 22.53 0.22
CA ARG A 392 -15.32 23.84 -0.46
C ARG A 392 -16.63 24.05 -1.23
N ALA A 393 -17.15 23.00 -1.85
CA ALA A 393 -18.42 23.01 -2.57
C ALA A 393 -19.66 23.12 -1.65
N GLY A 394 -19.47 23.11 -0.32
CA GLY A 394 -20.56 23.24 0.65
C GLY A 394 -21.34 21.94 0.87
N ASN A 395 -20.78 20.80 0.47
CA ASN A 395 -21.43 19.51 0.65
C ASN A 395 -21.29 18.97 2.09
N TRP A 396 -20.48 19.59 2.94
CA TRP A 396 -20.29 19.19 4.32
C TRP A 396 -20.79 20.27 5.30
N PRO A 397 -21.80 19.98 6.14
CA PRO A 397 -22.43 21.01 6.97
C PRO A 397 -21.76 21.21 8.35
N GLN A 398 -20.81 20.38 8.77
CA GLN A 398 -20.21 20.45 10.10
C GLN A 398 -19.05 21.47 10.16
N PRO A 399 -18.77 22.04 11.35
CA PRO A 399 -17.68 23.01 11.53
C PRO A 399 -16.28 22.38 11.62
N PHE A 400 -16.19 21.06 11.64
CA PHE A 400 -14.96 20.27 11.67
C PHE A 400 -14.80 19.48 10.36
N ALA A 401 -13.66 18.83 10.13
CA ALA A 401 -13.41 18.07 8.90
C ALA A 401 -14.28 16.79 8.78
N PRO A 402 -14.68 16.38 7.56
CA PRO A 402 -15.33 15.08 7.35
C PRO A 402 -14.35 13.92 7.59
N HIS A 403 -14.89 12.76 7.95
CA HIS A 403 -14.14 11.51 8.12
C HIS A 403 -13.78 10.87 6.77
N ASP A 404 -14.72 10.82 5.83
CA ASP A 404 -14.55 10.15 4.54
C ASP A 404 -15.46 10.77 3.47
N LEU A 405 -15.38 10.25 2.24
CA LEU A 405 -16.18 10.70 1.10
C LEU A 405 -17.29 9.73 0.70
N GLY A 406 -17.50 8.64 1.44
CA GLY A 406 -18.54 7.68 1.14
C GLY A 406 -18.36 6.38 1.92
N ALA A 407 -19.48 5.80 2.34
CA ALA A 407 -19.52 4.65 3.23
C ALA A 407 -19.00 3.33 2.63
N ARG A 408 -18.81 3.26 1.30
CA ARG A 408 -18.37 2.04 0.60
C ARG A 408 -17.63 2.37 -0.70
N TYR A 409 -16.40 1.87 -0.83
CA TYR A 409 -15.65 1.93 -2.07
C TYR A 409 -16.33 1.10 -3.17
N PRO A 410 -16.36 1.60 -4.43
CA PRO A 410 -15.72 2.80 -4.98
C PRO A 410 -16.63 4.05 -5.04
N VAL A 411 -17.68 4.11 -4.22
CA VAL A 411 -18.75 5.10 -4.32
C VAL A 411 -18.54 6.25 -3.32
N ALA A 412 -18.05 7.39 -3.81
CA ALA A 412 -17.82 8.59 -3.01
C ALA A 412 -19.03 9.56 -3.07
N ASP A 413 -20.19 9.15 -2.55
CA ASP A 413 -21.42 9.96 -2.57
C ASP A 413 -21.45 11.08 -1.50
N GLY A 414 -20.51 11.08 -0.57
CA GLY A 414 -20.41 12.03 0.54
C GLY A 414 -21.44 11.79 1.64
N HIS A 415 -21.32 12.58 2.70
CA HIS A 415 -22.21 12.63 3.86
C HIS A 415 -22.90 14.00 3.94
N ASN A 416 -23.67 14.35 2.90
CA ASN A 416 -24.21 15.71 2.74
C ASN A 416 -25.24 16.11 3.81
N ASP A 417 -25.75 15.12 4.54
CA ASP A 417 -26.59 15.29 5.72
C ASP A 417 -25.80 15.62 6.99
N GLY A 418 -24.47 15.64 6.92
CA GLY A 418 -23.58 15.79 8.07
C GLY A 418 -23.42 14.50 8.88
N GLY A 419 -23.78 13.35 8.30
CA GLY A 419 -23.58 12.02 8.85
C GLY A 419 -22.13 11.53 8.73
N GLY A 420 -21.97 10.21 8.75
CA GLY A 420 -20.65 9.57 8.80
C GLY A 420 -20.09 9.43 10.21
N GLU A 421 -18.84 9.00 10.30
CA GLU A 421 -18.16 8.84 11.58
C GLU A 421 -17.69 10.18 12.14
N ASN A 422 -17.86 10.37 13.46
CA ASN A 422 -17.56 11.65 14.12
C ASN A 422 -16.22 11.58 14.85
N MET A 423 -15.17 12.06 14.20
CA MET A 423 -13.83 12.23 14.78
C MET A 423 -13.35 13.70 14.64
N PRO A 424 -14.02 14.68 15.28
CA PRO A 424 -13.90 16.08 14.88
C PRO A 424 -12.54 16.73 15.17
N VAL A 425 -11.88 16.41 16.30
CA VAL A 425 -10.51 16.90 16.59
C VAL A 425 -9.49 16.16 15.74
N GLU A 426 -9.65 14.84 15.62
CA GLU A 426 -8.77 13.95 14.85
C GLU A 426 -8.67 14.39 13.38
N GLU A 427 -9.80 14.53 12.69
CA GLU A 427 -9.81 14.77 11.25
C GLU A 427 -9.46 16.21 10.88
N SER A 428 -9.88 17.15 11.72
CA SER A 428 -9.50 18.56 11.56
C SER A 428 -7.98 18.71 11.68
N ALA A 429 -7.35 18.00 12.63
CA ALA A 429 -5.91 18.00 12.77
C ALA A 429 -5.22 17.23 11.63
N ASN A 430 -5.74 16.06 11.22
CA ASN A 430 -5.21 15.27 10.11
C ASN A 430 -5.06 16.10 8.83
N LEU A 431 -6.13 16.75 8.38
CA LEU A 431 -6.11 17.54 7.14
C LEU A 431 -5.18 18.75 7.25
N LEU A 432 -5.18 19.46 8.40
CA LEU A 432 -4.26 20.59 8.61
C LEU A 432 -2.80 20.15 8.58
N ILE A 433 -2.47 19.04 9.23
CA ILE A 433 -1.11 18.50 9.27
C ILE A 433 -0.67 18.04 7.88
N MET A 434 -1.51 17.30 7.14
CA MET A 434 -1.17 16.85 5.78
C MET A 434 -1.00 18.01 4.80
N CYS A 435 -1.87 19.02 4.87
CA CYS A 435 -1.74 20.25 4.07
C CYS A 435 -0.45 21.00 4.39
N ALA A 436 -0.11 21.15 5.68
CA ALA A 436 1.14 21.80 6.09
C ALA A 436 2.39 20.99 5.69
N ALA A 437 2.30 19.66 5.70
CA ALA A 437 3.42 18.77 5.35
C ALA A 437 3.86 18.87 3.87
N LEU A 438 3.03 19.46 3.01
CA LEU A 438 3.36 19.77 1.61
C LEU A 438 4.22 21.04 1.47
N ILE A 439 4.23 21.92 2.48
CA ILE A 439 4.97 23.19 2.42
C ILE A 439 6.47 22.92 2.31
N GLY A 440 7.15 23.66 1.43
CA GLY A 440 8.59 23.52 1.20
C GLY A 440 9.01 22.28 0.41
N ARG A 441 8.07 21.43 -0.01
CA ARG A 441 8.31 20.28 -0.89
C ARG A 441 8.21 20.67 -2.38
N PRO A 442 8.66 19.83 -3.33
CA PRO A 442 8.50 20.09 -4.76
C PRO A 442 7.05 20.42 -5.14
N ALA A 443 6.87 21.20 -6.22
CA ALA A 443 5.59 21.83 -6.58
C ALA A 443 5.10 22.87 -5.53
N THR A 444 6.02 23.68 -5.01
CA THR A 444 5.73 24.70 -4.00
C THR A 444 4.69 25.72 -4.47
N ALA A 445 4.75 26.18 -5.73
CA ALA A 445 3.77 27.12 -6.27
C ALA A 445 2.35 26.54 -6.28
N ASP A 446 2.21 25.29 -6.73
CA ASP A 446 0.94 24.56 -6.71
C ASP A 446 0.42 24.35 -5.29
N THR A 447 1.32 24.04 -4.35
CA THR A 447 0.98 23.89 -2.94
C THR A 447 0.47 25.21 -2.36
N THR A 448 1.18 26.32 -2.59
CA THR A 448 0.72 27.64 -2.13
C THR A 448 -0.62 28.03 -2.77
N ALA A 449 -0.83 27.73 -4.06
CA ALA A 449 -2.11 27.99 -4.73
C ALA A 449 -3.25 27.20 -4.09
N LEU A 450 -3.07 25.89 -3.87
CA LEU A 450 -4.02 25.04 -3.16
C LEU A 450 -4.33 25.60 -1.77
N LEU A 451 -3.32 25.85 -0.94
CA LEU A 451 -3.52 26.35 0.42
C LEU A 451 -4.22 27.72 0.44
N THR A 452 -3.99 28.56 -0.57
CA THR A 452 -4.66 29.85 -0.71
C THR A 452 -6.14 29.67 -1.09
N GLU A 453 -6.42 28.78 -2.03
CA GLU A 453 -7.78 28.47 -2.49
C GLU A 453 -8.66 27.92 -1.37
N TYR A 454 -8.13 26.97 -0.58
CA TYR A 454 -8.85 26.29 0.50
C TYR A 454 -8.65 26.92 1.89
N TYR A 455 -8.00 28.10 1.96
CA TYR A 455 -7.69 28.77 3.22
C TYR A 455 -8.91 28.96 4.15
N PRO A 456 -10.12 29.35 3.65
CA PRO A 456 -11.28 29.51 4.52
C PRO A 456 -11.69 28.23 5.26
N GLN A 457 -11.64 27.08 4.59
CA GLN A 457 -11.99 25.77 5.17
C GLN A 457 -10.93 25.33 6.18
N LEU A 458 -9.65 25.43 5.82
CA LEU A 458 -8.53 25.12 6.71
C LEU A 458 -8.59 25.97 8.00
N ARG A 459 -8.86 27.28 7.85
CA ARG A 459 -9.04 28.19 8.98
C ARG A 459 -10.25 27.81 9.83
N ALA A 460 -11.37 27.41 9.24
CA ALA A 460 -12.55 26.99 9.99
C ALA A 460 -12.25 25.78 10.89
N TRP A 461 -11.50 24.80 10.38
CA TRP A 461 -11.07 23.64 11.18
C TRP A 461 -10.12 24.03 12.30
N ALA A 462 -9.20 24.96 12.06
CA ALA A 462 -8.35 25.49 13.14
C ALA A 462 -9.16 26.23 14.21
N GLU A 463 -10.17 27.02 13.82
CA GLU A 463 -11.09 27.67 14.78
C GLU A 463 -11.94 26.65 15.56
N TYR A 464 -12.28 25.51 14.97
CA TYR A 464 -12.89 24.40 15.72
C TYR A 464 -11.92 23.77 16.73
N LEU A 465 -10.64 23.60 16.36
CA LEU A 465 -9.63 23.04 17.24
C LEU A 465 -9.33 23.94 18.44
N VAL A 466 -9.32 25.27 18.29
CA VAL A 466 -8.97 26.20 19.39
C VAL A 466 -9.74 25.89 20.69
N PRO A 467 -11.08 25.81 20.73
CA PRO A 467 -11.79 25.49 21.97
C PRO A 467 -11.85 24.00 22.33
N ASN A 468 -11.46 23.08 21.43
CA ASN A 468 -11.68 21.63 21.59
C ASN A 468 -10.40 20.77 21.67
N ALA A 469 -9.22 21.32 21.35
CA ALA A 469 -8.00 20.54 21.25
C ALA A 469 -7.28 20.34 22.59
N LEU A 470 -7.20 21.36 23.45
CA LEU A 470 -6.41 21.28 24.68
C LEU A 470 -6.94 20.20 25.63
N ASP A 471 -8.26 20.03 25.68
CA ASP A 471 -8.95 19.06 26.53
C ASP A 471 -10.12 18.43 25.74
N PRO A 472 -9.83 17.44 24.87
CA PRO A 472 -10.81 16.91 23.93
C PRO A 472 -12.03 16.30 24.64
N PRO A 473 -13.27 16.62 24.21
CA PRO A 473 -14.46 15.93 24.70
C PRO A 473 -14.46 14.47 24.24
N LEU A 474 -15.38 13.66 24.80
CA LEU A 474 -15.61 12.28 24.36
C LEU A 474 -15.93 12.24 22.85
N GLN A 475 -15.06 11.58 22.09
CA GLN A 475 -15.20 11.39 20.65
C GLN A 475 -14.42 10.15 20.20
N ASN A 476 -14.65 9.70 18.97
CA ASN A 476 -13.78 8.74 18.32
C ASN A 476 -12.45 9.39 17.89
N GLN A 477 -11.44 8.56 17.73
CA GLN A 477 -10.12 8.87 17.22
C GLN A 477 -9.70 7.70 16.32
N THR A 478 -8.60 7.83 15.57
CA THR A 478 -8.14 6.79 14.64
C THR A 478 -7.91 5.40 15.25
N ASP A 479 -7.76 5.31 16.57
CA ASP A 479 -7.78 4.06 17.32
C ASP A 479 -9.22 3.69 17.75
N ASP A 480 -10.15 3.74 16.81
CA ASP A 480 -11.58 3.52 16.98
C ASP A 480 -11.91 2.11 17.54
N PHE A 481 -11.09 1.12 17.19
CA PHE A 481 -11.11 -0.23 17.75
C PHE A 481 -10.88 -0.27 19.27
N ALA A 482 -10.29 0.78 19.85
CA ALA A 482 -10.12 0.95 21.29
C ALA A 482 -11.25 1.79 21.96
N GLY A 483 -12.25 2.19 21.17
CA GLY A 483 -13.42 2.96 21.58
C GLY A 483 -13.18 4.46 21.75
N PRO A 484 -14.27 5.25 21.89
CA PRO A 484 -14.20 6.68 22.13
C PRO A 484 -13.54 7.00 23.47
N ILE A 485 -12.84 8.13 23.53
CA ILE A 485 -12.13 8.58 24.73
C ILE A 485 -12.28 10.09 24.92
N ALA A 486 -12.43 10.52 26.17
CA ALA A 486 -12.37 11.93 26.57
C ALA A 486 -11.00 12.22 27.19
N HIS A 487 -10.59 13.49 27.19
CA HIS A 487 -9.38 13.94 27.89
C HIS A 487 -8.08 13.26 27.40
N SER A 488 -8.10 12.62 26.23
CA SER A 488 -6.98 11.88 25.66
C SER A 488 -5.77 12.79 25.48
N CYS A 489 -4.66 12.45 26.14
CA CYS A 489 -3.43 13.23 26.05
C CYS A 489 -2.82 13.16 24.65
N ASN A 490 -2.97 12.04 23.94
CA ASN A 490 -2.44 11.87 22.59
C ASN A 490 -3.29 12.62 21.54
N LEU A 491 -4.61 12.61 21.66
CA LEU A 491 -5.51 13.39 20.79
C LEU A 491 -5.36 14.89 21.05
N ALA A 492 -5.16 15.29 22.31
CA ALA A 492 -4.87 16.68 22.65
C ALA A 492 -3.57 17.16 21.98
N LEU A 493 -2.50 16.37 22.07
CA LEU A 493 -1.23 16.65 21.39
C LEU A 493 -1.44 16.84 19.88
N LYS A 494 -2.20 15.95 19.25
CA LYS A 494 -2.53 16.03 17.82
C LYS A 494 -3.26 17.32 17.46
N GLY A 495 -4.30 17.69 18.21
CA GLY A 495 -5.05 18.92 17.99
C GLY A 495 -4.17 20.18 18.16
N ILE A 496 -3.27 20.18 19.14
CA ILE A 496 -2.28 21.26 19.35
C ILE A 496 -1.34 21.38 18.15
N ILE A 497 -0.83 20.25 17.64
CA ILE A 497 -0.01 20.21 16.43
C ILE A 497 -0.82 20.69 15.21
N GLY A 498 -2.11 20.35 15.09
CA GLY A 498 -3.00 20.86 14.04
C GLY A 498 -3.15 22.38 14.07
N ILE A 499 -3.29 22.98 15.26
CA ILE A 499 -3.25 24.45 15.41
C ILE A 499 -1.89 25.01 14.97
N GLY A 500 -0.79 24.37 15.36
CA GLY A 500 0.56 24.73 14.90
C GLY A 500 0.71 24.64 13.37
N ALA A 501 0.16 23.60 12.74
CA ALA A 501 0.15 23.40 11.31
C ALA A 501 -0.59 24.54 10.58
N MET A 502 -1.69 25.03 11.14
CA MET A 502 -2.39 26.20 10.61
C MET A 502 -1.51 27.46 10.62
N SER A 503 -0.61 27.61 11.60
CA SER A 503 0.34 28.74 11.60
C SER A 503 1.30 28.70 10.40
N LEU A 504 1.73 27.50 9.99
CA LEU A 504 2.58 27.30 8.80
C LEU A 504 1.80 27.57 7.52
N ILE A 505 0.54 27.11 7.44
CA ILE A 505 -0.35 27.37 6.31
C ILE A 505 -0.60 28.87 6.17
N ALA A 506 -0.91 29.57 7.27
CA ALA A 506 -1.10 31.01 7.29
C ALA A 506 0.17 31.77 6.86
N GLN A 507 1.36 31.29 7.26
CA GLN A 507 2.62 31.84 6.78
C GLN A 507 2.78 31.68 5.27
N ALA A 508 2.54 30.47 4.74
CA ALA A 508 2.71 30.14 3.33
C ALA A 508 1.73 30.89 2.41
N THR A 509 0.58 31.31 2.94
CA THR A 509 -0.46 32.05 2.20
C THR A 509 -0.49 33.55 2.48
N GLY A 510 0.43 34.07 3.32
CA GLY A 510 0.57 35.51 3.58
C GLY A 510 -0.37 36.09 4.65
N ASN A 511 -0.98 35.25 5.49
CA ASN A 511 -1.91 35.63 6.56
C ASN A 511 -1.17 35.82 7.91
N ALA A 512 -0.43 36.92 8.05
CA ALA A 512 0.49 37.13 9.18
C ALA A 512 -0.18 37.17 10.57
N ASP A 513 -1.38 37.75 10.70
CA ASP A 513 -2.09 37.82 11.97
C ASP A 513 -2.55 36.43 12.45
N ASP A 514 -3.12 35.63 11.54
CA ASP A 514 -3.49 34.24 11.81
C ASP A 514 -2.26 33.39 12.14
N ARG A 515 -1.15 33.57 11.41
CA ARG A 515 0.13 32.91 11.73
C ARG A 515 0.54 33.16 13.18
N ASN A 516 0.56 34.43 13.61
CA ASN A 516 0.99 34.80 14.97
C ASN A 516 0.01 34.28 16.02
N ARG A 517 -1.29 34.33 15.74
CA ARG A 517 -2.34 33.84 16.64
C ARG A 517 -2.22 32.33 16.86
N TYR A 518 -2.18 31.53 15.79
CA TYR A 518 -2.14 30.08 15.92
C TYR A 518 -0.81 29.57 16.49
N ASP A 519 0.33 30.17 16.14
CA ASP A 519 1.63 29.85 16.78
C ASP A 519 1.59 30.14 18.28
N SER A 520 1.05 31.29 18.70
CA SER A 520 0.91 31.63 20.12
C SER A 520 0.00 30.66 20.87
N ILE A 521 -1.13 30.25 20.28
CA ILE A 521 -2.07 29.30 20.90
C ILE A 521 -1.42 27.93 21.02
N ALA A 522 -0.77 27.43 19.96
CA ALA A 522 -0.11 26.12 20.00
C ALA A 522 1.00 26.07 21.07
N ARG A 523 1.79 27.15 21.21
CA ARG A 523 2.83 27.27 22.25
C ARG A 523 2.27 27.35 23.67
N ASP A 524 1.18 28.09 23.87
CA ASP A 524 0.49 28.13 25.16
C ASP A 524 -0.10 26.76 25.52
N TYR A 525 -0.75 26.11 24.56
CA TYR A 525 -1.40 24.82 24.79
C TYR A 525 -0.40 23.70 25.03
N ILE A 526 0.73 23.66 24.32
CA ILE A 526 1.72 22.61 24.58
C ILE A 526 2.36 22.76 25.97
N ALA A 527 2.54 23.99 26.46
CA ALA A 527 3.01 24.23 27.82
C ALA A 527 2.00 23.74 28.87
N GLN A 528 0.70 23.98 28.64
CA GLN A 528 -0.36 23.46 29.51
C GLN A 528 -0.48 21.93 29.42
N TRP A 529 -0.39 21.35 28.22
CA TRP A 529 -0.38 19.91 28.00
C TRP A 529 0.78 19.24 28.75
N ALA A 530 2.00 19.77 28.64
CA ALA A 530 3.18 19.24 29.32
C ALA A 530 3.09 19.35 30.85
N ALA A 531 2.28 20.27 31.38
CA ALA A 531 2.01 20.39 32.81
C ALA A 531 0.90 19.46 33.32
N ARG A 532 -0.08 19.12 32.47
CA ARG A 532 -1.28 18.32 32.84
C ARG A 532 -1.14 16.83 32.52
N ALA A 533 -0.43 16.50 31.44
CA ALA A 533 -0.28 15.13 30.94
C ALA A 533 0.56 14.19 31.82
N PRO A 534 1.58 14.65 32.58
CA PRO A 534 2.40 13.75 33.39
C PRO A 534 1.58 12.99 34.42
N ASP A 535 1.86 11.70 34.56
CA ASP A 535 1.36 10.89 35.66
C ASP A 535 1.85 11.47 37.01
N PRO A 536 1.09 11.35 38.12
CA PRO A 536 1.52 11.86 39.43
C PRO A 536 2.87 11.32 39.93
N THR A 537 3.34 10.16 39.43
CA THR A 537 4.67 9.64 39.72
C THR A 537 5.79 10.39 38.99
N GLY A 538 5.46 11.12 37.93
CA GLY A 538 6.40 11.83 37.06
C GLY A 538 7.22 10.91 36.16
N SER A 539 6.82 9.65 35.97
CA SER A 539 7.58 8.67 35.18
C SER A 539 7.22 8.62 33.69
N HIS A 540 6.01 9.04 33.33
CA HIS A 540 5.46 8.99 31.97
C HIS A 540 4.27 9.95 31.83
N LEU A 541 3.71 10.04 30.63
CA LEU A 541 2.45 10.74 30.35
C LEU A 541 1.25 9.81 30.38
N GLN A 542 0.15 10.29 30.97
CA GLN A 542 -1.10 9.57 31.10
C GLN A 542 -1.73 9.24 29.74
N LEU A 543 -2.65 8.26 29.72
CA LEU A 543 -3.52 8.02 28.56
C LEU A 543 -4.51 9.19 28.39
N ALA A 544 -5.15 9.58 29.50
CA ALA A 544 -6.06 10.72 29.61
C ALA A 544 -5.71 11.57 30.83
N TYR A 545 -5.99 12.87 30.80
CA TYR A 545 -5.57 13.82 31.85
C TYR A 545 -6.07 13.49 33.26
N ASP A 546 -7.19 12.77 33.35
CA ASP A 546 -7.88 12.41 34.59
C ASP A 546 -7.73 10.92 34.96
N ASP A 547 -6.79 10.20 34.35
CA ASP A 547 -6.61 8.76 34.51
C ASP A 547 -5.19 8.36 34.97
N PRO A 548 -4.85 8.60 36.25
CA PRO A 548 -3.51 8.34 36.77
C PRO A 548 -3.17 6.85 36.80
N GLY A 549 -1.92 6.51 36.52
CA GLY A 549 -1.40 5.14 36.41
C GLY A 549 -1.60 4.50 35.02
N THR A 550 -2.15 5.25 34.07
CA THR A 550 -2.31 4.82 32.67
C THR A 550 -1.28 5.47 31.75
N TRP A 551 -1.13 4.93 30.55
CA TRP A 551 -0.20 5.49 29.55
C TRP A 551 -0.58 5.06 28.14
N SER A 552 -0.06 5.77 27.16
CA SER A 552 -0.09 5.36 25.75
C SER A 552 1.13 5.87 25.01
N ILE A 553 1.53 5.20 23.93
CA ILE A 553 2.57 5.73 23.04
C ILE A 553 2.06 7.01 22.35
N LYS A 554 2.84 8.09 22.44
CA LYS A 554 2.47 9.40 21.89
C LYS A 554 2.89 9.55 20.43
N TYR A 555 2.41 8.63 19.59
CA TYR A 555 2.79 8.54 18.17
C TYR A 555 2.51 9.83 17.37
N ASN A 556 1.52 10.64 17.77
CA ASN A 556 1.26 11.94 17.13
C ASN A 556 2.41 12.94 17.29
N GLY A 557 3.36 12.71 18.21
CA GLY A 557 4.60 13.46 18.29
C GLY A 557 5.44 13.42 17.00
N TYR A 558 5.23 12.42 16.12
CA TYR A 558 5.83 12.40 14.78
C TYR A 558 5.48 13.66 13.97
N ALA A 559 4.23 14.12 14.03
CA ALA A 559 3.79 15.27 13.25
C ALA A 559 4.46 16.58 13.70
N ASP A 560 4.79 16.72 14.99
CA ASP A 560 5.59 17.84 15.51
C ASP A 560 6.99 17.89 14.87
N ARG A 561 7.63 16.71 14.74
CA ARG A 561 8.93 16.55 14.06
C ARG A 561 8.83 16.80 12.57
N LEU A 562 7.83 16.20 11.91
CA LEU A 562 7.62 16.30 10.46
C LEU A 562 7.46 17.75 10.02
N LEU A 563 6.71 18.55 10.78
CA LEU A 563 6.44 19.94 10.47
C LEU A 563 7.51 20.91 11.02
N GLY A 564 8.46 20.42 11.82
CA GLY A 564 9.49 21.26 12.44
C GLY A 564 8.93 22.31 13.41
N LEU A 565 7.76 22.05 14.00
CA LEU A 565 7.12 23.00 14.93
C LEU A 565 7.87 23.07 16.27
N ASN A 566 8.50 21.96 16.67
CA ASN A 566 9.28 21.81 17.90
C ASN A 566 8.49 22.26 19.14
N LEU A 567 7.24 21.81 19.24
CA LEU A 567 6.34 22.13 20.35
C LEU A 567 6.66 21.26 21.57
N VAL A 568 6.89 19.96 21.37
CA VAL A 568 7.05 19.03 22.50
C VAL A 568 8.41 19.24 23.18
N PRO A 569 8.46 19.51 24.50
CA PRO A 569 9.72 19.75 25.21
C PRO A 569 10.65 18.52 25.15
N PRO A 570 11.97 18.69 24.91
CA PRO A 570 12.92 17.57 24.83
C PRO A 570 12.93 16.65 26.06
N GLU A 571 12.70 17.20 27.26
CA GLU A 571 12.62 16.43 28.50
C GLU A 571 11.44 15.45 28.52
N VAL A 572 10.31 15.80 27.90
CA VAL A 572 9.14 14.91 27.75
C VAL A 572 9.48 13.78 26.78
N ILE A 573 10.19 14.08 25.69
CA ILE A 573 10.65 13.07 24.72
C ILE A 573 11.58 12.06 25.40
N THR A 574 12.54 12.53 26.22
CA THR A 574 13.46 11.66 26.96
C THR A 574 12.73 10.81 28.01
N GLN A 575 11.76 11.39 28.70
CA GLN A 575 10.92 10.71 29.69
C GLN A 575 10.14 9.55 29.04
N GLU A 576 9.39 9.84 27.97
CA GLU A 576 8.59 8.83 27.27
C GLU A 576 9.47 7.76 26.62
N ALA A 577 10.62 8.12 26.04
CA ALA A 577 11.56 7.14 25.50
C ALA A 577 12.05 6.14 26.55
N THR A 578 12.35 6.64 27.76
CA THR A 578 12.76 5.80 28.90
C THR A 578 11.61 4.90 29.34
N TRP A 579 10.39 5.44 29.43
CA TRP A 579 9.20 4.67 29.78
C TRP A 579 8.93 3.55 28.78
N TYR A 580 8.84 3.86 27.48
CA TYR A 580 8.52 2.88 26.44
C TYR A 580 9.55 1.75 26.36
N ALA A 581 10.85 2.07 26.51
CA ALA A 581 11.88 1.03 26.57
C ALA A 581 11.68 0.05 27.75
N GLY A 582 11.07 0.50 28.84
CA GLY A 582 10.69 -0.33 29.98
C GLY A 582 9.38 -1.11 29.82
N GLN A 583 8.53 -0.74 28.86
CA GLN A 583 7.23 -1.40 28.59
C GLN A 583 7.28 -2.34 27.38
N ALA A 584 8.40 -2.39 26.66
CA ALA A 584 8.53 -3.19 25.45
C ALA A 584 8.39 -4.70 25.68
N ASN A 585 7.56 -5.33 24.86
CA ASN A 585 7.48 -6.78 24.69
C ASN A 585 8.36 -7.24 23.52
N ASP A 586 8.27 -8.53 23.18
CA ASP A 586 9.07 -9.14 22.12
C ASP A 586 8.87 -8.52 20.74
N PHE A 587 7.66 -8.02 20.46
CA PHE A 587 7.24 -7.54 19.14
C PHE A 587 6.87 -6.06 19.10
N GLY A 588 6.97 -5.32 20.20
CA GLY A 588 6.66 -3.88 20.20
C GLY A 588 6.35 -3.35 21.58
N VAL A 589 5.95 -2.09 21.66
CA VAL A 589 5.43 -1.46 22.87
C VAL A 589 3.90 -1.44 22.74
N PRO A 590 3.13 -1.99 23.69
CA PRO A 590 1.67 -1.88 23.64
C PRO A 590 1.21 -0.44 23.37
N LEU A 591 0.15 -0.28 22.58
CA LEU A 591 -0.42 1.03 22.25
C LEU A 591 -0.70 1.83 23.54
N ASP A 592 -1.24 1.15 24.53
CA ASP A 592 -1.51 1.62 25.89
C ASP A 592 -1.57 0.42 26.86
N ASN A 593 -1.90 0.68 28.12
CA ASN A 593 -1.98 -0.33 29.17
C ASN A 593 -3.33 -1.07 29.28
N ARG A 594 -4.28 -0.84 28.37
CA ARG A 594 -5.59 -1.53 28.35
C ARG A 594 -5.48 -2.91 27.69
N HIS A 595 -4.51 -3.06 26.77
CA HIS A 595 -4.29 -4.27 25.98
C HIS A 595 -2.80 -4.52 25.75
N THR A 596 -2.47 -5.67 25.15
CA THR A 596 -1.10 -6.03 24.75
C THR A 596 -0.81 -5.77 23.27
N TYR A 597 -1.78 -5.28 22.51
CA TYR A 597 -1.62 -5.01 21.08
C TYR A 597 -1.03 -3.63 20.80
N THR A 598 -0.55 -3.44 19.58
CA THR A 598 -0.07 -2.16 19.03
C THR A 598 -0.45 -2.03 17.56
N LYS A 599 -0.10 -0.90 16.94
CA LYS A 599 -0.05 -0.79 15.48
C LYS A 599 1.36 -0.55 14.94
N ALA A 600 1.72 -1.23 13.86
CA ALA A 600 3.06 -1.16 13.27
C ALA A 600 3.43 0.26 12.80
N ASP A 601 2.48 0.99 12.22
CA ASP A 601 2.63 2.40 11.88
C ASP A 601 2.85 3.27 13.13
N TRP A 602 2.09 3.05 14.21
CA TRP A 602 2.28 3.80 15.48
C TRP A 602 3.62 3.52 16.16
N GLU A 603 4.14 2.29 16.09
CA GLU A 603 5.50 1.96 16.52
C GLU A 603 6.55 2.82 15.77
N LEU A 604 6.44 2.92 14.45
CA LEU A 604 7.43 3.64 13.64
C LEU A 604 7.24 5.16 13.66
N TRP A 605 6.02 5.65 13.88
CA TRP A 605 5.76 7.05 14.18
C TRP A 605 6.35 7.43 15.54
N THR A 606 6.20 6.57 16.54
CA THR A 606 6.84 6.76 17.84
C THR A 606 8.37 6.73 17.70
N ALA A 607 8.93 5.82 16.89
CA ALA A 607 10.36 5.80 16.60
C ALA A 607 10.83 7.12 15.93
N ALA A 608 10.03 7.67 15.01
CA ALA A 608 10.30 8.95 14.35
C ALA A 608 10.20 10.15 15.31
N PHE A 609 9.22 10.14 16.21
CA PHE A 609 9.11 11.13 17.28
C PHE A 609 10.37 11.13 18.19
N LEU A 610 10.84 9.92 18.51
CA LEU A 610 12.00 9.63 19.35
C LEU A 610 13.32 9.57 18.57
N ILE A 611 13.44 10.22 17.40
CA ILE A 611 14.59 10.07 16.50
C ILE A 611 15.97 10.28 17.16
N ASN A 612 16.04 11.14 18.18
CA ASN A 612 17.24 11.47 18.94
C ASN A 612 17.48 10.55 20.16
N GLU A 613 16.62 9.57 20.41
CA GLU A 613 16.69 8.60 21.50
C GLU A 613 16.98 7.20 20.94
N PRO A 614 18.24 6.91 20.54
CA PRO A 614 18.57 5.75 19.72
C PRO A 614 18.19 4.41 20.38
N THR A 615 18.27 4.30 21.70
CA THR A 615 17.89 3.07 22.41
C THR A 615 16.41 2.71 22.19
N ALA A 616 15.50 3.68 22.37
CA ALA A 616 14.07 3.47 22.20
C ALA A 616 13.69 3.37 20.71
N ARG A 617 14.22 4.28 19.88
CA ARG A 617 14.01 4.27 18.43
C ARG A 617 14.40 2.93 17.80
N ASP A 618 15.61 2.46 18.07
CA ASP A 618 16.11 1.21 17.47
C ASP A 618 15.40 -0.01 18.05
N LEU A 619 14.88 0.06 19.28
CA LEU A 619 14.02 -0.98 19.85
C LEU A 619 12.73 -1.13 19.04
N LEU A 620 12.00 -0.04 18.80
CA LEU A 620 10.71 -0.07 18.07
C LEU A 620 10.89 -0.62 16.65
N VAL A 621 11.93 -0.17 15.93
CA VAL A 621 12.26 -0.66 14.59
C VAL A 621 12.57 -2.16 14.57
N ARG A 622 13.41 -2.62 15.51
CA ARG A 622 13.79 -4.04 15.61
C ARG A 622 12.59 -4.92 15.95
N SER A 623 11.69 -4.42 16.81
CA SER A 623 10.48 -5.11 17.22
C SER A 623 9.50 -5.30 16.06
N VAL A 624 9.23 -4.25 15.27
CA VAL A 624 8.39 -4.34 14.07
C VAL A 624 9.00 -5.28 13.02
N TYR A 625 10.32 -5.19 12.80
CA TYR A 625 11.01 -6.11 11.88
C TYR A 625 10.86 -7.57 12.35
N ARG A 626 11.08 -7.84 13.64
CA ARG A 626 10.94 -9.18 14.22
C ARG A 626 9.51 -9.71 14.08
N PHE A 627 8.50 -8.86 14.31
CA PHE A 627 7.10 -9.20 14.06
C PHE A 627 6.88 -9.63 12.61
N ALA A 628 7.26 -8.77 11.65
CA ALA A 628 7.06 -9.03 10.23
C ALA A 628 7.80 -10.30 9.75
N ASP A 629 8.99 -10.59 10.31
CA ASP A 629 9.80 -11.74 9.94
C ASP A 629 9.29 -13.07 10.55
N THR A 630 8.71 -13.03 11.74
CA THR A 630 8.47 -14.25 12.53
C THR A 630 7.00 -14.56 12.82
N THR A 631 6.07 -13.65 12.52
CA THR A 631 4.64 -13.87 12.76
C THR A 631 4.13 -15.18 12.12
N GLY A 632 3.20 -15.87 12.78
CA GLY A 632 2.58 -17.08 12.22
C GLY A 632 1.55 -16.78 11.14
N ASP A 633 1.04 -15.55 11.08
CA ASP A 633 -0.05 -15.16 10.21
C ASP A 633 0.37 -15.06 8.75
N ARG A 634 -0.46 -15.60 7.85
CA ARG A 634 -0.23 -15.64 6.39
C ARG A 634 -1.19 -14.75 5.64
N VAL A 635 -1.14 -13.47 5.98
CA VAL A 635 -1.91 -12.40 5.34
C VAL A 635 -0.97 -11.27 4.93
N PRO A 636 -1.36 -10.38 4.02
CA PRO A 636 -0.60 -9.15 3.77
C PRO A 636 -0.35 -8.42 5.09
N LEU A 637 0.78 -7.72 5.19
CA LEU A 637 1.28 -7.17 6.46
C LEU A 637 0.15 -6.45 7.21
N THR A 638 -0.24 -7.01 8.36
CA THR A 638 -1.21 -6.36 9.23
C THR A 638 -0.53 -5.21 9.96
N ASP A 639 -1.26 -4.11 10.09
CA ASP A 639 -0.92 -3.01 10.96
C ASP A 639 -1.24 -3.32 12.42
N TRP A 640 -2.23 -4.17 12.75
CA TRP A 640 -2.72 -4.37 14.13
C TRP A 640 -2.42 -5.78 14.68
N TYR A 641 -1.48 -5.86 15.62
CA TYR A 641 -0.96 -7.12 16.15
C TYR A 641 -0.66 -7.07 17.65
N ASP A 642 -0.58 -8.25 18.27
CA ASP A 642 -0.25 -8.43 19.67
C ASP A 642 1.27 -8.37 19.91
N THR A 643 1.72 -7.50 20.81
CA THR A 643 3.16 -7.26 21.03
C THR A 643 3.87 -8.39 21.80
N VAL A 644 3.13 -9.30 22.41
CA VAL A 644 3.68 -10.44 23.17
C VAL A 644 3.84 -11.67 22.26
N SER A 645 2.82 -11.98 21.48
CA SER A 645 2.76 -13.20 20.65
C SER A 645 3.09 -12.97 19.18
N GLY A 646 3.02 -11.73 18.69
CA GLY A 646 3.19 -11.39 17.28
C GLY A 646 2.02 -11.86 16.41
N GLN A 647 0.90 -12.27 17.02
CA GLN A 647 -0.31 -12.66 16.32
C GLN A 647 -1.09 -11.44 15.88
N ARG A 648 -1.64 -11.50 14.66
CA ARG A 648 -2.59 -10.53 14.16
C ARG A 648 -3.79 -10.44 15.09
N VAL A 649 -4.19 -9.22 15.45
CA VAL A 649 -5.45 -8.96 16.16
C VAL A 649 -6.57 -8.75 15.15
N GLY A 650 -6.33 -7.88 14.16
CA GLY A 650 -7.27 -7.57 13.09
C GLY A 650 -6.53 -7.01 11.88
N PHE A 651 -7.28 -6.63 10.85
CA PHE A 651 -6.81 -5.96 9.63
C PHE A 651 -5.75 -6.71 8.80
N ALA A 652 -5.74 -6.44 7.50
CA ALA A 652 -4.70 -6.89 6.58
C ALA A 652 -4.68 -5.95 5.37
N ALA A 653 -3.54 -5.84 4.69
CA ALA A 653 -3.41 -5.09 3.44
C ALA A 653 -3.81 -3.59 3.51
N ARG A 654 -3.97 -3.02 4.71
CA ARG A 654 -4.32 -1.60 4.86
C ARG A 654 -3.25 -0.70 4.26
N PRO A 655 -3.63 0.40 3.58
CA PRO A 655 -2.66 1.37 3.08
C PRO A 655 -1.96 2.16 4.20
N VAL A 656 -2.48 2.12 5.44
CA VAL A 656 -1.91 2.78 6.63
C VAL A 656 -0.45 2.36 6.91
N VAL A 657 -0.02 1.19 6.40
CA VAL A 657 1.39 0.78 6.46
C VAL A 657 2.33 1.71 5.70
N GLY A 658 1.81 2.65 4.92
CA GLY A 658 2.58 3.80 4.44
C GLY A 658 3.23 4.60 5.57
N GLY A 659 2.69 4.50 6.79
CA GLY A 659 3.24 5.08 8.02
C GLY A 659 4.60 4.52 8.40
N LEU A 660 4.95 3.33 7.90
CA LEU A 660 6.25 2.71 8.12
C LEU A 660 7.41 3.49 7.45
N PHE A 661 7.11 4.47 6.59
CA PHE A 661 8.09 5.40 6.02
C PHE A 661 8.40 6.62 6.92
N ALA A 662 7.82 6.72 8.11
CA ALA A 662 7.92 7.91 8.96
C ALA A 662 9.34 8.40 9.26
N LEU A 663 10.33 7.53 9.46
CA LEU A 663 11.71 8.01 9.67
C LEU A 663 12.36 8.49 8.35
N LEU A 664 11.96 7.93 7.19
CA LEU A 664 12.50 8.34 5.88
C LEU A 664 12.01 9.73 5.47
N THR A 665 10.80 10.12 5.89
CA THR A 665 10.28 11.47 5.60
C THR A 665 11.02 12.56 6.36
N LEU A 666 11.58 12.25 7.54
CA LEU A 666 12.40 13.18 8.34
C LEU A 666 13.81 13.38 7.77
N ALA A 667 14.34 12.40 7.04
CA ALA A 667 15.69 12.43 6.48
C ALA A 667 15.82 13.31 5.20
N GLN A 668 14.71 13.80 4.64
CA GLN A 668 14.76 14.59 3.41
C GLN A 668 15.29 16.02 3.65
N PRO A 669 16.18 16.54 2.76
CA PRO A 669 16.65 17.92 2.83
C PRO A 669 15.47 18.90 2.75
N GLY A 670 15.22 19.64 3.82
CA GLY A 670 14.08 20.56 3.94
C GLY A 670 13.33 20.45 5.27
N CYS A 671 13.42 19.32 5.98
CA CYS A 671 12.84 19.14 7.32
C CYS A 671 13.84 19.46 8.46
N ALA A 672 15.15 19.47 8.17
CA ALA A 672 16.17 19.89 9.13
C ALA A 672 16.27 21.42 9.16
N GLY A 673 15.42 22.05 9.97
CA GLY A 673 15.74 23.37 10.51
C GLY A 673 17.01 23.25 11.37
N THR A 674 18.06 23.96 10.97
CA THR A 674 19.18 24.31 11.86
C THR A 674 18.70 25.02 13.11
#